data_AF-A0A450SL60-F1
#
_entry.id   AF-A0A450SL60-F1
#
_cell.length_a   1.000
_cell.length_b   1.000
_cell.length_c   1.000
_cell.angle_alpha   90.00
_cell.angle_beta   90.00
_cell.angle_gamma   90.00
#
_symmetry.space_group_name_H-M   'P 1'
#
loop_
_entity.id
_entity.type
_entity.pdbx_description
1 polymer ?
#
loop_
_entity_poly.entity_id
_entity_poly.type
_entity_poly.pdbx_seq_one_letter_code
_entity_poly.pdbx_strand_id
1 'polypeptide(L)'
;MPITYSLLPKTRPGAWRLLVGLVTVLGLLLSLSAVAVPDNKGVAVVRMQTGEELFRYGKSYALLIGVGDYRWRGGWADLNAIPKELDRVEQALKAVGFQKVVRVDDPDEDELRAAFEKFKDDYGFDENNRLLFFFAGHGHTTRDGAGYLVPRDAPNPDTKGEAAFLRKALPMTWILAWAREIKARHALFLFDSCFSGSVFRERTLPKEPPRITRLTARPVRQFITAGSANEPVPAKGVFAPAFADAIAHGKGDLNGDGYVTGMELGVHLEAEVSKYTRQTPQFGKIDEYRLSQGDFVFVLDKQGVAGEPRKVDRLGRSPPVATPTMGSSAEQDFWNSIEQSKDPDEYRAYLEQYPNGSFAPLARTRIRKFAEQPAGGVGVRPEGSPQPTARPVTPGQLVVRSNVSGDTVYLDDKAVGPTGPGAHELAPGEYTIRVEKEGFEPFEAKVTLAAGEEETVQARLAAKTFAPGQSFRDRLDDGSSGPEMVSIPGGCFQMGSPTSEKGRDGDERQHRVCVEGFALGKYEVTFAEYDRFARATGRKLPGDADWGRGRRPVIHVSWEDATAYAEWLSRESGKKYRLPTEAEWEYAARAGTKTAFSTGNCIHTDEINYDGNYDYAGCGAKTGVYRRKTVPVGSLPANPWGLHEVHGNVWEWSCSLYKNPYDGNEQRCVSKGVDGKRVVRGGGWLGIPWYLRSANRNRNSTGKANFVAGFRIARVF
;
A
#
# COMPACT_ATOMS: atom_id res chain seq x y z
N MET A 1 42.91 81.82 34.36
CA MET A 1 43.92 81.98 35.43
C MET A 1 44.36 80.58 35.88
N PRO A 2 45.64 80.36 36.21
CA PRO A 2 46.56 79.94 35.13
C PRO A 2 47.62 78.87 35.54
N ILE A 3 48.55 78.64 34.60
CA ILE A 3 49.95 78.17 34.77
C ILE A 3 50.22 76.65 34.68
N THR A 4 51.06 76.35 33.67
CA THR A 4 51.81 75.13 33.41
C THR A 4 53.21 75.16 34.04
N TYR A 5 53.73 74.00 34.46
CA TYR A 5 55.16 73.67 34.51
C TYR A 5 55.30 72.17 34.15
N SER A 6 56.22 71.60 33.36
CA SER A 6 57.38 72.01 32.55
C SER A 6 58.64 71.22 32.95
N LEU A 7 59.27 70.58 31.94
CA LEU A 7 60.66 70.10 31.84
C LEU A 7 61.12 68.73 32.41
N LEU A 8 61.43 67.85 31.43
CA LEU A 8 62.48 66.82 31.32
C LEU A 8 63.86 67.21 31.94
N PRO A 9 64.76 66.24 32.25
CA PRO A 9 65.76 65.82 31.25
C PRO A 9 66.19 64.33 31.25
N LYS A 10 66.98 63.98 30.22
CA LYS A 10 67.49 62.66 29.81
C LYS A 10 68.70 62.18 30.62
N THR A 11 68.92 60.85 30.68
CA THR A 11 70.26 60.21 30.56
C THR A 11 70.21 58.84 29.83
N ARG A 12 71.33 58.48 29.19
CA ARG A 12 71.72 57.21 28.52
C ARG A 12 73.24 57.08 28.76
N PRO A 13 73.90 55.89 28.83
CA PRO A 13 74.27 55.14 27.61
C PRO A 13 74.60 53.61 27.74
N GLY A 14 74.99 52.98 26.61
CA GLY A 14 75.69 51.68 26.49
C GLY A 14 74.80 50.41 26.53
N ALA A 15 75.13 49.24 25.95
CA ALA A 15 76.01 48.75 24.88
C ALA A 15 75.75 47.21 24.83
N TRP A 16 75.59 46.52 23.69
CA TRP A 16 76.66 45.84 22.93
C TRP A 16 76.14 45.31 21.57
N ARG A 17 77.08 44.93 20.69
CA ARG A 17 76.84 44.50 19.29
C ARG A 17 76.67 42.99 19.09
N LEU A 18 75.70 42.64 18.23
CA LEU A 18 75.82 41.83 16.99
C LEU A 18 76.99 40.85 16.80
N LEU A 19 76.65 39.62 16.40
CA LEU A 19 77.50 38.77 15.53
C LEU A 19 76.62 37.90 14.62
N VAL A 20 76.94 37.85 13.33
CA VAL A 20 76.26 37.08 12.27
C VAL A 20 77.17 35.94 11.83
N GLY A 21 76.64 34.73 11.69
CA GLY A 21 77.32 33.57 11.10
C GLY A 21 76.39 32.85 10.13
N LEU A 22 76.82 32.67 8.88
CA LEU A 22 75.95 32.32 7.75
C LEU A 22 76.33 30.96 7.15
N VAL A 23 75.50 29.92 7.32
CA VAL A 23 75.57 28.65 6.57
C VAL A 23 74.15 28.07 6.35
N THR A 24 73.62 28.28 5.15
CA THR A 24 72.68 27.45 4.34
C THR A 24 71.40 26.80 4.92
N VAL A 25 70.28 27.11 4.24
CA VAL A 25 69.17 26.21 3.85
C VAL A 25 68.16 25.79 4.95
N LEU A 26 67.15 26.64 5.18
CA LEU A 26 65.74 26.38 4.80
C LEU A 26 64.90 27.66 5.01
N GLY A 27 63.87 27.89 4.19
CA GLY A 27 62.86 28.94 4.45
C GLY A 27 62.88 30.12 3.49
N LEU A 28 62.42 29.90 2.26
CA LEU A 28 61.96 30.98 1.38
C LEU A 28 60.44 30.92 1.28
N LEU A 29 59.79 32.08 1.44
CA LEU A 29 58.37 32.37 1.13
C LEU A 29 57.30 31.62 1.92
N LEU A 30 56.43 32.39 2.59
CA LEU A 30 54.99 32.40 2.33
C LEU A 30 54.32 33.57 3.08
N SER A 31 54.33 34.76 2.47
CA SER A 31 53.38 35.81 2.80
C SER A 31 52.04 35.49 2.15
N LEU A 32 51.22 34.67 2.83
CA LEU A 32 49.86 34.37 2.40
C LEU A 32 48.88 35.31 3.10
N SER A 33 48.08 36.02 2.30
CA SER A 33 46.94 36.79 2.78
C SER A 33 46.03 35.89 3.62
N ALA A 34 45.75 36.28 4.86
CA ALA A 34 44.77 35.60 5.69
C ALA A 34 43.36 35.83 5.13
N VAL A 35 42.96 34.98 4.18
CA VAL A 35 41.55 34.81 3.83
C VAL A 35 40.85 34.33 5.10
N ALA A 36 39.95 35.15 5.64
CA ALA A 36 39.12 34.76 6.77
C ALA A 36 38.25 33.58 6.32
N VAL A 37 38.61 32.37 6.77
CA VAL A 37 37.78 31.18 6.60
C VAL A 37 36.51 31.41 7.42
N PRO A 38 35.30 31.40 6.81
CA PRO A 38 34.06 31.52 7.56
C PRO A 38 33.96 30.36 8.55
N ASP A 39 33.69 30.65 9.83
CA ASP A 39 33.57 29.61 10.86
C ASP A 39 32.28 28.81 10.63
N ASN A 40 32.38 27.77 9.80
CA ASN A 40 31.26 26.93 9.32
C ASN A 40 30.66 26.02 10.40
N LYS A 41 31.05 26.19 11.68
CA LYS A 41 30.60 25.37 12.81
C LYS A 41 29.10 25.54 13.05
N GLY A 42 28.34 24.48 12.77
CA GLY A 42 26.90 24.37 12.99
C GLY A 42 26.07 24.33 11.70
N VAL A 43 26.66 24.63 10.53
CA VAL A 43 25.96 24.50 9.24
C VAL A 43 25.94 23.02 8.85
N ALA A 44 24.92 22.30 9.33
CA ALA A 44 24.76 20.88 9.09
C ALA A 44 24.50 20.60 7.59
N VAL A 45 25.46 19.90 6.96
CA VAL A 45 25.41 19.47 5.56
C VAL A 45 25.01 18.00 5.52
N VAL A 46 23.96 17.69 4.77
CA VAL A 46 23.52 16.31 4.55
C VAL A 46 24.02 15.87 3.18
N ARG A 47 24.73 14.74 3.13
CA ARG A 47 25.28 14.14 1.90
C ARG A 47 24.67 12.77 1.65
N MET A 48 24.47 12.43 0.39
CA MET A 48 24.12 11.06 -0.01
C MET A 48 25.33 10.12 0.20
N GLN A 49 25.09 8.81 0.24
CA GLN A 49 26.15 7.80 0.34
C GLN A 49 27.14 7.83 -0.86
N THR A 50 26.79 8.51 -1.96
CA THR A 50 27.65 8.81 -3.11
C THR A 50 28.60 10.00 -2.90
N GLY A 51 28.50 10.72 -1.77
CA GLY A 51 29.25 11.96 -1.47
C GLY A 51 28.60 13.26 -1.96
N GLU A 52 27.59 13.16 -2.83
CA GLU A 52 26.79 14.28 -3.35
C GLU A 52 26.16 15.09 -2.19
N GLU A 53 26.32 16.41 -2.19
CA GLU A 53 25.65 17.29 -1.22
C GLU A 53 24.15 17.29 -1.52
N LEU A 54 23.37 16.72 -0.62
CA LEU A 54 21.92 16.58 -0.80
C LEU A 54 21.22 17.90 -0.49
N PHE A 55 21.52 18.45 0.68
CA PHE A 55 21.08 19.78 1.09
C PHE A 55 21.89 20.27 2.29
N ARG A 56 21.74 21.56 2.58
CA ARG A 56 22.32 22.26 3.70
C ARG A 56 21.22 22.90 4.54
N TYR A 57 21.32 22.80 5.86
CA TYR A 57 20.49 23.59 6.76
C TYR A 57 21.10 24.99 6.94
N GLY A 58 20.25 26.01 7.03
CA GLY A 58 20.65 27.37 7.41
C GLY A 58 21.02 27.41 8.89
N LYS A 59 20.02 27.26 9.76
CA LYS A 59 20.19 27.17 11.23
C LYS A 59 19.26 26.12 11.84
N SER A 60 19.57 25.72 13.06
CA SER A 60 18.92 24.63 13.80
C SER A 60 18.51 25.12 15.17
N TYR A 61 17.21 25.14 15.43
CA TYR A 61 16.62 25.69 16.65
C TYR A 61 15.80 24.62 17.38
N ALA A 62 15.86 24.62 18.71
CA ALA A 62 15.02 23.74 19.53
C ALA A 62 14.26 24.51 20.62
N LEU A 63 13.01 24.13 20.86
CA LEU A 63 12.21 24.50 22.02
C LEU A 63 12.10 23.28 22.93
N LEU A 64 12.53 23.39 24.18
CA LEU A 64 12.36 22.39 25.22
C LEU A 64 11.39 22.94 26.28
N ILE A 65 10.29 22.25 26.49
CA ILE A 65 9.31 22.55 27.52
C ILE A 65 9.26 21.37 28.49
N GLY A 66 9.32 21.65 29.79
CA GLY A 66 9.18 20.65 30.84
C GLY A 66 8.15 21.09 31.86
N VAL A 67 7.23 20.21 32.24
CA VAL A 67 6.24 20.46 33.31
C VAL A 67 6.38 19.32 34.35
N GLY A 68 7.08 19.62 35.44
CA GLY A 68 7.41 18.69 36.52
C GLY A 68 6.71 18.97 37.86
N ASP A 69 6.38 20.23 38.17
CA ASP A 69 5.68 20.62 39.41
C ASP A 69 4.18 20.84 39.16
N TYR A 70 3.34 19.98 39.76
CA TYR A 70 1.87 20.08 39.70
C TYR A 70 1.25 20.32 41.09
N ARG A 71 2.07 20.71 42.08
CA ARG A 71 1.75 20.65 43.53
C ARG A 71 0.56 21.52 43.94
N TRP A 72 0.22 22.53 43.14
CA TRP A 72 -0.70 23.60 43.50
C TRP A 72 -2.14 23.38 43.01
N ARG A 73 -2.74 22.26 43.43
CA ARG A 73 -4.19 21.88 43.34
C ARG A 73 -4.64 21.11 42.09
N GLY A 74 -3.72 20.69 41.23
CA GLY A 74 -4.06 19.97 39.99
C GLY A 74 -4.67 18.58 40.21
N GLY A 75 -4.09 17.77 41.10
CA GLY A 75 -4.43 16.34 41.19
C GLY A 75 -3.68 15.45 40.18
N TRP A 76 -2.65 16.01 39.54
CA TRP A 76 -1.62 15.27 38.82
C TRP A 76 -0.46 14.91 39.76
N ALA A 77 0.34 13.91 39.39
CA ALA A 77 1.55 13.53 40.13
C ALA A 77 2.77 14.31 39.64
N ASP A 78 3.66 14.74 40.53
CA ASP A 78 4.89 15.44 40.16
C ASP A 78 5.85 14.55 39.35
N LEU A 79 6.50 15.14 38.35
CA LEU A 79 7.46 14.49 37.46
C LEU A 79 8.88 15.07 37.69
N ASN A 80 9.37 14.93 38.93
CA ASN A 80 10.63 15.52 39.42
C ASN A 80 11.90 15.18 38.62
N ALA A 81 11.86 14.22 37.70
CA ALA A 81 12.99 13.84 36.85
C ALA A 81 13.19 14.82 35.66
N ILE A 82 12.11 15.45 35.18
CA ILE A 82 12.08 16.24 33.95
C ILE A 82 13.19 17.30 33.84
N PRO A 83 13.49 18.12 34.88
CA PRO A 83 14.51 19.16 34.74
C PRO A 83 15.89 18.61 34.34
N LYS A 84 16.31 17.47 34.93
CA LYS A 84 17.58 16.80 34.62
C LYS A 84 17.55 16.03 33.29
N GLU A 85 16.39 15.51 32.91
CA GLU A 85 16.22 14.86 31.62
C GLU A 85 16.33 15.88 30.49
N LEU A 86 15.74 17.08 30.65
CA LEU A 86 15.90 18.19 29.71
C LEU A 86 17.32 18.75 29.64
N ASP A 87 18.09 18.77 30.73
CA ASP A 87 19.52 19.14 30.70
C ASP A 87 20.30 18.25 29.72
N ARG A 88 20.02 16.94 29.76
CA ARG A 88 20.65 15.93 28.88
C ARG A 88 20.21 16.10 27.42
N VAL A 89 18.92 16.36 27.20
CA VAL A 89 18.35 16.65 25.87
C VAL A 89 18.98 17.91 25.26
N GLU A 90 19.12 18.99 26.05
CA GLU A 90 19.75 20.24 25.60
C GLU A 90 21.22 20.04 25.22
N GLN A 91 21.98 19.30 26.02
CA GLN A 91 23.38 18.95 25.72
C GLN A 91 23.50 18.12 24.43
N ALA A 92 22.65 17.11 24.27
CA ALA A 92 22.63 16.24 23.09
C ALA A 92 22.31 17.03 21.80
N LEU A 93 21.34 17.95 21.86
CA LEU A 93 20.98 18.81 20.72
C LEU A 93 22.11 19.77 20.33
N LYS A 94 22.78 20.39 21.31
CA LYS A 94 23.96 21.24 21.05
C LYS A 94 25.09 20.45 20.39
N ALA A 95 25.32 19.21 20.82
CA ALA A 95 26.34 18.34 20.23
C ALA A 95 26.07 18.01 18.75
N VAL A 96 24.81 17.83 18.34
CA VAL A 96 24.42 17.59 16.92
C VAL A 96 24.06 18.87 16.14
N GLY A 97 24.62 20.01 16.57
CA GLY A 97 24.63 21.27 15.82
C GLY A 97 23.36 22.12 15.93
N PHE A 98 22.63 22.07 17.04
CA PHE A 98 21.60 23.08 17.35
C PHE A 98 22.23 24.33 17.96
N GLN A 99 22.19 25.45 17.22
CA GLN A 99 22.82 26.71 17.64
C GLN A 99 22.14 27.36 18.84
N LYS A 100 20.82 27.20 18.95
CA LYS A 100 20.02 27.81 20.01
C LYS A 100 18.94 26.85 20.47
N VAL A 101 19.00 26.55 21.75
CA VAL A 101 17.94 25.88 22.50
C VAL A 101 17.24 26.96 23.34
N VAL A 102 15.91 26.98 23.28
CA VAL A 102 15.03 27.79 24.13
C VAL A 102 14.41 26.82 25.13
N ARG A 103 14.45 27.16 26.41
CA ARG A 103 13.96 26.32 27.50
C ARG A 103 12.87 27.04 28.29
N VAL A 104 11.81 26.33 28.63
CA VAL A 104 10.69 26.80 29.45
C VAL A 104 10.34 25.70 30.45
N ASP A 105 10.60 25.93 31.74
CA ASP A 105 10.32 24.98 32.82
C ASP A 105 9.04 25.43 33.58
N ASP A 106 8.18 24.47 33.89
CA ASP A 106 6.90 24.59 34.59
C ASP A 106 5.94 25.71 34.10
N PRO A 107 5.71 25.87 32.78
CA PRO A 107 4.77 26.87 32.28
C PRO A 107 3.31 26.60 32.68
N ASP A 108 2.58 27.67 33.00
CA ASP A 108 1.12 27.67 32.99
C ASP A 108 0.55 27.70 31.55
N GLU A 109 -0.78 27.69 31.40
CA GLU A 109 -1.46 27.73 30.10
C GLU A 109 -0.95 28.83 29.15
N ASP A 110 -0.84 30.07 29.65
CA ASP A 110 -0.52 31.24 28.83
C ASP A 110 0.96 31.21 28.44
N GLU A 111 1.82 30.85 29.40
CA GLU A 111 3.26 30.63 29.16
C GLU A 111 3.51 29.50 28.16
N LEU A 112 2.76 28.38 28.27
CA LEU A 112 2.89 27.22 27.39
C LEU A 112 2.47 27.55 25.96
N ARG A 113 1.34 28.25 25.79
CA ARG A 113 0.85 28.71 24.48
C ARG A 113 1.83 29.68 23.83
N ALA A 114 2.25 30.70 24.59
CA ALA A 114 3.19 31.71 24.13
C ALA A 114 4.56 31.13 23.76
N ALA A 115 5.04 30.09 24.47
CA ALA A 115 6.30 29.43 24.15
C ALA A 115 6.31 28.81 22.74
N PHE A 116 5.24 28.10 22.36
CA PHE A 116 5.10 27.53 21.01
C PHE A 116 4.93 28.61 19.93
N GLU A 117 4.04 29.58 20.16
CA GLU A 117 3.76 30.67 19.19
C GLU A 117 5.02 31.52 18.94
N LYS A 118 5.65 32.00 20.00
CA LYS A 118 6.85 32.84 19.89
C LYS A 118 8.00 32.10 19.23
N PHE A 119 8.20 30.81 19.54
CA PHE A 119 9.27 30.03 18.91
C PHE A 119 9.01 29.75 17.41
N LYS A 120 7.74 29.50 17.03
CA LYS A 120 7.33 29.45 15.62
C LYS A 120 7.64 30.76 14.92
N ASP A 121 7.31 31.90 15.53
CA ASP A 121 7.42 33.20 14.86
C ASP A 121 8.87 33.73 14.82
N ASP A 122 9.66 33.49 15.87
CA ASP A 122 11.09 33.84 15.94
C ASP A 122 11.94 33.07 14.90
N TYR A 123 11.63 31.78 14.63
CA TYR A 123 12.54 30.86 13.93
C TYR A 123 11.93 30.07 12.75
N GLY A 124 10.61 30.02 12.64
CA GLY A 124 9.89 29.11 11.73
C GLY A 124 9.63 29.63 10.34
N PHE A 125 9.90 30.89 10.03
CA PHE A 125 9.61 31.49 8.71
C PHE A 125 10.77 31.47 7.71
N ASP A 126 12.01 31.15 8.11
CA ASP A 126 13.12 30.88 7.18
C ASP A 126 13.07 29.42 6.72
N GLU A 127 12.83 29.21 5.42
CA GLU A 127 12.73 27.88 4.81
C GLU A 127 13.99 27.03 4.96
N ASN A 128 15.17 27.60 5.18
CA ASN A 128 16.40 26.83 5.36
C ASN A 128 16.59 26.27 6.76
N ASN A 129 15.77 26.69 7.73
CA ASN A 129 15.88 26.23 9.11
C ASN A 129 15.38 24.79 9.28
N ARG A 130 15.87 24.14 10.36
CA ARG A 130 15.17 23.02 11.02
C ARG A 130 14.74 23.41 12.43
N LEU A 131 13.52 23.07 12.78
CA LEU A 131 12.96 23.29 14.12
C LEU A 131 12.74 21.97 14.85
N LEU A 132 13.02 21.95 16.15
CA LEU A 132 12.65 20.86 17.04
C LEU A 132 11.81 21.41 18.19
N PHE A 133 10.72 20.74 18.48
CA PHE A 133 9.86 21.00 19.64
C PHE A 133 9.91 19.76 20.51
N PHE A 134 10.19 19.92 21.79
CA PHE A 134 10.19 18.84 22.78
C PHE A 134 9.34 19.28 23.97
N PHE A 135 8.36 18.47 24.34
CA PHE A 135 7.55 18.66 25.53
C PHE A 135 7.67 17.42 26.43
N ALA A 136 7.97 17.62 27.71
CA ALA A 136 7.89 16.58 28.74
C ALA A 136 6.91 17.01 29.84
N GLY A 137 6.00 16.11 30.23
CA GLY A 137 4.98 16.41 31.24
C GLY A 137 3.82 15.42 31.17
N HIS A 138 2.70 15.75 31.82
CA HIS A 138 1.46 15.00 31.59
C HIS A 138 0.84 15.31 30.23
N GLY A 139 0.21 14.28 29.67
CA GLY A 139 -0.69 14.37 28.53
C GLY A 139 -2.03 13.73 28.91
N HIS A 140 -3.13 14.29 28.40
CA HIS A 140 -4.45 13.71 28.58
C HIS A 140 -5.09 13.42 27.21
N THR A 141 -5.92 12.39 27.15
CA THR A 141 -6.84 12.16 26.03
C THR A 141 -8.27 12.12 26.56
N THR A 142 -9.14 12.97 26.02
CA THR A 142 -10.57 12.97 26.30
C THR A 142 -11.29 11.76 25.67
N ARG A 143 -12.53 11.50 26.08
CA ARG A 143 -13.30 10.30 25.67
C ARG A 143 -13.56 10.19 24.17
N ASP A 144 -13.57 11.31 23.46
CA ASP A 144 -13.70 11.43 22.00
C ASP A 144 -12.37 11.25 21.25
N GLY A 145 -11.25 11.09 21.97
CA GLY A 145 -9.92 10.82 21.41
C GLY A 145 -9.06 12.06 21.14
N ALA A 146 -9.48 13.25 21.56
CA ALA A 146 -8.66 14.46 21.43
C ALA A 146 -7.56 14.53 22.51
N GLY A 147 -6.33 14.86 22.10
CA GLY A 147 -5.16 14.94 22.97
C GLY A 147 -4.84 16.37 23.43
N TYR A 148 -4.35 16.52 24.67
CA TYR A 148 -4.08 17.81 25.33
C TYR A 148 -2.79 17.82 26.15
N LEU A 149 -1.87 18.75 25.88
CA LEU A 149 -0.71 18.98 26.75
C LEU A 149 -1.20 19.61 28.07
N VAL A 150 -0.62 19.17 29.19
CA VAL A 150 -1.03 19.60 30.55
C VAL A 150 -0.02 20.60 31.12
N PRO A 151 -0.30 21.92 31.11
CA PRO A 151 0.49 22.92 31.85
C PRO A 151 0.31 22.76 33.36
N ARG A 152 1.16 23.41 34.17
CA ARG A 152 1.18 23.21 35.64
C ARG A 152 -0.12 23.62 36.35
N ASP A 153 -0.90 24.52 35.75
CA ASP A 153 -2.15 25.04 36.31
C ASP A 153 -3.41 24.28 35.82
N ALA A 154 -3.26 23.34 34.88
CA ALA A 154 -4.39 22.56 34.37
C ALA A 154 -4.83 21.47 35.37
N PRO A 155 -6.09 21.50 35.86
CA PRO A 155 -6.56 20.55 36.86
C PRO A 155 -6.88 19.18 36.26
N ASN A 156 -6.63 18.10 37.00
CA ASN A 156 -6.90 16.72 36.56
C ASN A 156 -8.42 16.52 36.36
N PRO A 157 -8.87 16.17 35.13
CA PRO A 157 -10.29 16.06 34.79
C PRO A 157 -11.04 15.02 35.63
N ASP A 158 -10.38 13.95 36.08
CA ASP A 158 -10.99 12.91 36.92
C ASP A 158 -11.34 13.42 38.33
N THR A 159 -10.66 14.47 38.81
CA THR A 159 -10.83 14.99 40.19
C THR A 159 -11.49 16.36 40.26
N LYS A 160 -11.45 17.15 39.18
CA LYS A 160 -11.98 18.53 39.11
C LYS A 160 -12.97 18.76 37.95
N GLY A 161 -13.21 17.74 37.12
CA GLY A 161 -14.13 17.80 35.99
C GLY A 161 -13.49 18.27 34.69
N GLU A 162 -13.88 17.62 33.59
CA GLU A 162 -13.38 17.84 32.23
C GLU A 162 -13.48 19.30 31.77
N ALA A 163 -14.56 20.02 32.12
CA ALA A 163 -14.73 21.42 31.76
C ALA A 163 -13.72 22.39 32.42
N ALA A 164 -13.15 22.05 33.58
CA ALA A 164 -12.10 22.84 34.21
C ALA A 164 -10.73 22.54 33.59
N PHE A 165 -10.49 21.28 33.23
CA PHE A 165 -9.30 20.85 32.49
C PHE A 165 -9.23 21.50 31.10
N LEU A 166 -10.29 21.39 30.31
CA LEU A 166 -10.36 21.89 28.93
C LEU A 166 -10.20 23.41 28.78
N ARG A 167 -10.39 24.17 29.86
CA ARG A 167 -10.13 25.63 29.88
C ARG A 167 -8.64 25.96 30.03
N LYS A 168 -7.82 25.02 30.47
CA LYS A 168 -6.41 25.21 30.81
C LYS A 168 -5.45 24.35 30.00
N ALA A 169 -5.89 23.20 29.49
CA ALA A 169 -5.02 22.30 28.73
C ALA A 169 -4.87 22.74 27.27
N LEU A 170 -3.68 22.59 26.70
CA LEU A 170 -3.39 23.00 25.32
C LEU A 170 -3.71 21.86 24.33
N PRO A 171 -4.76 21.97 23.49
CA PRO A 171 -5.13 20.89 22.56
C PRO A 171 -4.10 20.69 21.46
N MET A 172 -3.86 19.43 21.11
CA MET A 172 -2.96 19.02 20.01
C MET A 172 -3.39 19.55 18.63
N THR A 173 -4.64 20.01 18.47
CA THR A 173 -5.11 20.68 17.24
C THR A 173 -4.43 22.03 17.01
N TRP A 174 -4.04 22.75 18.07
CA TRP A 174 -3.28 24.01 17.96
C TRP A 174 -1.83 23.74 17.55
N ILE A 175 -1.19 22.73 18.14
CA ILE A 175 0.13 22.22 17.72
C ILE A 175 0.12 21.90 16.22
N LEU A 176 -0.94 21.26 15.72
CA LEU A 176 -1.10 20.94 14.31
C LEU A 176 -1.37 22.16 13.42
N ALA A 177 -2.05 23.20 13.92
CA ALA A 177 -2.18 24.47 13.20
C ALA A 177 -0.82 25.14 13.02
N TRP A 178 -0.07 25.31 14.11
CA TRP A 178 1.28 25.87 14.08
C TRP A 178 2.25 25.07 13.20
N ALA A 179 2.17 23.74 13.22
CA ALA A 179 2.97 22.88 12.34
C ALA A 179 2.75 23.17 10.84
N ARG A 180 1.52 23.55 10.44
CA ARG A 180 1.18 23.93 9.05
C ARG A 180 1.67 25.32 8.68
N GLU A 181 1.71 26.23 9.64
CA GLU A 181 2.14 27.62 9.44
C GLU A 181 3.65 27.76 9.19
N ILE A 182 4.46 27.00 9.94
CA ILE A 182 5.93 26.95 9.81
C ILE A 182 6.33 26.79 8.34
N LYS A 183 7.30 27.59 7.88
CA LYS A 183 7.92 27.51 6.54
C LYS A 183 9.27 26.80 6.53
N ALA A 184 9.98 26.77 7.66
CA ALA A 184 11.19 25.98 7.86
C ALA A 184 11.06 24.56 7.28
N ARG A 185 12.06 24.10 6.52
CA ARG A 185 12.00 22.85 5.74
C ARG A 185 11.56 21.67 6.60
N HIS A 186 12.25 21.44 7.71
CA HIS A 186 11.95 20.34 8.63
C HIS A 186 11.52 20.85 10.00
N ALA A 187 10.42 20.30 10.53
CA ALA A 187 10.05 20.45 11.92
C ALA A 187 9.75 19.07 12.54
N LEU A 188 10.35 18.80 13.70
CA LEU A 188 10.14 17.59 14.48
C LEU A 188 9.52 17.96 15.84
N PHE A 189 8.44 17.29 16.21
CA PHE A 189 7.72 17.48 17.45
C PHE A 189 7.81 16.20 18.29
N LEU A 190 8.39 16.28 19.47
CA LEU A 190 8.59 15.18 20.42
C LEU A 190 7.77 15.45 21.68
N PHE A 191 7.00 14.45 22.12
CA PHE A 191 6.13 14.55 23.29
C PHE A 191 6.40 13.39 24.25
N ASP A 192 7.15 13.64 25.31
CA ASP A 192 7.29 12.75 26.46
C ASP A 192 6.05 12.90 27.37
N SER A 193 4.90 12.48 26.82
CA SER A 193 3.54 12.59 27.38
C SER A 193 2.55 11.66 26.66
N CYS A 194 1.38 11.44 27.24
CA CYS A 194 0.43 10.37 26.87
C CYS A 194 -0.67 10.86 25.92
N PHE A 195 -0.79 10.30 24.70
CA PHE A 195 -1.83 10.70 23.75
C PHE A 195 -2.43 9.57 22.92
N SER A 196 -3.74 9.60 22.68
CA SER A 196 -4.33 8.83 21.59
C SER A 196 -3.97 9.47 20.25
N GLY A 197 -3.09 8.81 19.49
CA GLY A 197 -2.45 9.35 18.28
C GLY A 197 -3.38 9.49 17.06
N SER A 198 -4.42 10.31 17.13
CA SER A 198 -5.28 10.68 15.98
C SER A 198 -4.56 11.49 14.88
N VAL A 199 -3.28 11.81 15.09
CA VAL A 199 -2.50 12.81 14.34
C VAL A 199 -1.65 12.22 13.19
N PHE A 200 -1.27 10.94 13.25
CA PHE A 200 -0.20 10.39 12.41
C PHE A 200 -0.71 9.64 11.18
N ARG A 201 -0.09 9.90 10.03
CA ARG A 201 -0.34 9.18 8.76
C ARG A 201 0.44 7.85 8.67
N GLU A 202 1.63 7.82 9.25
CA GLU A 202 2.45 6.63 9.44
C GLU A 202 2.29 6.19 10.90
N ARG A 203 2.08 4.89 11.15
CA ARG A 203 2.02 4.27 12.50
C ARG A 203 2.67 2.89 12.49
N THR A 204 3.63 2.69 11.60
CA THR A 204 4.19 1.37 11.30
C THR A 204 5.68 1.54 11.08
N LEU A 205 6.46 0.85 11.89
CA LEU A 205 7.91 0.81 11.80
C LEU A 205 8.36 0.53 10.36
N PRO A 206 9.21 1.38 9.75
CA PRO A 206 9.90 0.99 8.53
C PRO A 206 10.79 -0.21 8.81
N LYS A 207 10.87 -1.07 7.82
CA LYS A 207 11.42 -2.42 7.94
C LYS A 207 12.94 -2.48 7.86
N GLU A 208 13.52 -1.47 7.25
CA GLU A 208 14.92 -1.10 7.38
C GLU A 208 14.95 0.36 7.83
N PRO A 209 15.99 0.79 8.56
CA PRO A 209 16.15 2.20 8.89
C PRO A 209 16.38 3.01 7.60
N PRO A 210 15.62 4.10 7.37
CA PRO A 210 15.67 4.82 6.10
C PRO A 210 16.98 5.58 5.91
N ARG A 211 17.63 5.29 4.78
CA ARG A 211 18.82 6.01 4.31
C ARG A 211 18.46 7.41 3.81
N ILE A 212 19.44 8.31 3.85
CA ILE A 212 19.37 9.63 3.22
C ILE A 212 19.16 9.52 1.69
N THR A 213 18.10 10.15 1.17
CA THR A 213 17.75 10.19 -0.26
C THR A 213 17.32 11.60 -0.69
N ARG A 214 17.17 11.86 -2.00
CA ARG A 214 16.61 13.14 -2.50
C ARG A 214 15.20 13.47 -1.99
N LEU A 215 14.44 12.50 -1.47
CA LEU A 215 13.17 12.77 -0.80
C LEU A 215 13.37 13.35 0.60
N THR A 216 14.41 12.92 1.32
CA THR A 216 14.79 13.42 2.66
C THR A 216 14.97 14.94 2.70
N ALA A 217 15.29 15.59 1.58
CA ALA A 217 15.45 17.05 1.46
C ALA A 217 14.13 17.85 1.35
N ARG A 218 12.98 17.17 1.24
CA ARG A 218 11.68 17.83 1.01
C ARG A 218 11.04 18.27 2.33
N PRO A 219 10.04 19.16 2.34
CA PRO A 219 9.44 19.61 3.60
C PRO A 219 8.82 18.47 4.43
N VAL A 220 8.98 18.54 5.75
CA VAL A 220 8.40 17.57 6.70
C VAL A 220 7.93 18.21 8.01
N ARG A 221 6.78 17.78 8.50
CA ARG A 221 6.32 17.94 9.89
C ARG A 221 6.14 16.55 10.46
N GLN A 222 7.01 16.21 11.40
CA GLN A 222 7.13 14.85 11.95
C GLN A 222 6.89 14.89 13.44
N PHE A 223 6.24 13.86 13.96
CA PHE A 223 5.75 13.78 15.32
C PHE A 223 6.21 12.46 15.94
N ILE A 224 6.58 12.49 17.21
CA ILE A 224 6.91 11.33 18.04
C ILE A 224 6.29 11.56 19.42
N THR A 225 5.48 10.64 19.92
CA THR A 225 4.93 10.64 21.29
C THR A 225 5.48 9.45 22.06
N ALA A 226 5.60 9.56 23.39
CA ALA A 226 6.14 8.49 24.22
C ALA A 226 5.20 7.31 24.41
N GLY A 227 3.88 7.52 24.42
CA GLY A 227 2.90 6.44 24.59
C GLY A 227 1.50 6.78 24.08
N SER A 228 0.63 5.77 24.12
CA SER A 228 -0.78 5.85 23.71
C SER A 228 -1.69 6.48 24.78
N ALA A 229 -3.00 6.55 24.50
CA ALA A 229 -4.02 7.20 25.35
C ALA A 229 -4.00 6.80 26.83
N ASN A 230 -3.64 5.54 27.10
CA ASN A 230 -3.81 4.88 28.40
C ASN A 230 -2.45 4.52 29.05
N GLU A 231 -1.35 5.09 28.56
CA GLU A 231 0.02 4.74 28.96
C GLU A 231 0.68 5.90 29.72
N PRO A 232 0.47 6.03 31.05
CA PRO A 232 1.00 7.14 31.82
C PRO A 232 2.53 7.20 31.79
N VAL A 233 3.08 8.42 31.68
CA VAL A 233 4.53 8.66 31.85
C VAL A 233 4.95 8.23 33.26
N PRO A 234 5.94 7.33 33.41
CA PRO A 234 6.45 6.93 34.72
C PRO A 234 7.21 8.09 35.38
N ALA A 235 7.21 8.13 36.72
CA ALA A 235 7.94 9.15 37.51
C ALA A 235 9.48 9.14 37.33
N LYS A 236 10.01 8.19 36.55
CA LYS A 236 11.39 8.14 36.06
C LYS A 236 11.30 7.92 34.55
N GLY A 237 11.59 8.94 33.76
CA GLY A 237 11.46 8.91 32.31
C GLY A 237 12.47 7.95 31.66
N VAL A 238 12.08 7.41 30.51
CA VAL A 238 12.96 6.63 29.63
C VAL A 238 13.09 7.28 28.25
N PHE A 239 12.03 7.95 27.78
CA PHE A 239 11.97 8.55 26.46
C PHE A 239 12.96 9.72 26.28
N ALA A 240 12.94 10.74 27.14
CA ALA A 240 13.93 11.83 27.07
C ALA A 240 15.41 11.34 27.17
N PRO A 241 15.79 10.45 28.11
CA PRO A 241 17.11 9.81 28.11
C PRO A 241 17.45 9.03 26.83
N ALA A 242 16.52 8.24 26.29
CA ALA A 242 16.73 7.46 25.07
C ALA A 242 16.89 8.36 23.83
N PHE A 243 16.10 9.43 23.74
CA PHE A 243 16.23 10.45 22.68
C PHE A 243 17.61 11.10 22.69
N ALA A 244 18.08 11.52 23.86
CA ALA A 244 19.40 12.13 24.00
C ALA A 244 20.52 11.16 23.58
N ASP A 245 20.44 9.89 23.99
CA ASP A 245 21.40 8.85 23.60
C ASP A 245 21.37 8.52 22.10
N ALA A 246 20.18 8.53 21.49
CA ALA A 246 20.02 8.24 20.07
C ALA A 246 20.86 9.18 19.19
N ILE A 247 20.89 10.47 19.54
CA ILE A 247 21.59 11.51 18.78
C ILE A 247 23.00 11.82 19.31
N ALA A 248 23.25 11.79 20.62
CA ALA A 248 24.56 12.12 21.19
C ALA A 248 25.58 10.98 21.09
N HIS A 249 25.10 9.73 21.09
CA HIS A 249 25.93 8.52 21.02
C HIS A 249 25.67 7.69 19.76
N GLY A 250 24.90 8.23 18.81
CA GLY A 250 24.58 7.58 17.55
C GLY A 250 23.75 6.30 17.68
N LYS A 251 23.12 6.02 18.84
CA LYS A 251 22.29 4.80 18.99
C LYS A 251 21.06 4.78 18.06
N GLY A 252 20.67 5.95 17.54
CA GLY A 252 19.62 6.11 16.53
C GLY A 252 20.11 5.94 15.09
N ASP A 253 21.42 5.86 14.82
CA ASP A 253 21.97 5.56 13.49
C ASP A 253 21.93 4.05 13.28
N LEU A 254 20.71 3.56 13.02
CA LEU A 254 20.41 2.14 12.95
C LEU A 254 20.98 1.51 11.66
N ASN A 255 21.34 2.30 10.64
CA ASN A 255 21.92 1.82 9.39
C ASN A 255 23.45 2.05 9.27
N GLY A 256 24.04 2.89 10.12
CA GLY A 256 25.46 3.17 10.21
C GLY A 256 25.97 4.28 9.27
N ASP A 257 25.11 5.02 8.57
CA ASP A 257 25.54 6.01 7.56
C ASP A 257 26.00 7.36 8.13
N GLY A 258 25.85 7.58 9.45
CA GLY A 258 26.29 8.79 10.15
C GLY A 258 25.21 9.85 10.28
N TYR A 259 23.97 9.50 9.99
CA TYR A 259 22.81 10.32 10.25
C TYR A 259 21.88 9.60 11.22
N VAL A 260 20.96 10.37 11.81
CA VAL A 260 19.76 9.80 12.45
C VAL A 260 18.60 10.51 11.81
N THR A 261 17.79 9.83 11.02
CA THR A 261 16.54 10.45 10.54
C THR A 261 15.49 10.51 11.66
N GLY A 262 14.47 11.35 11.52
CA GLY A 262 13.34 11.38 12.45
C GLY A 262 12.59 10.05 12.49
N MET A 263 12.63 9.30 11.38
CA MET A 263 12.04 7.98 11.26
C MET A 263 12.92 6.90 11.90
N GLU A 264 14.25 6.94 11.73
CA GLU A 264 15.18 6.07 12.48
C GLU A 264 15.10 6.32 13.99
N LEU A 265 14.99 7.58 14.38
CA LEU A 265 14.76 8.00 15.76
C LEU A 265 13.44 7.44 16.30
N GLY A 266 12.37 7.48 15.51
CA GLY A 266 11.09 6.85 15.85
C GLY A 266 11.22 5.35 16.12
N VAL A 267 11.87 4.62 15.20
CA VAL A 267 12.18 3.19 15.34
C VAL A 267 13.00 2.91 16.60
N HIS A 268 14.05 3.70 16.83
CA HIS A 268 14.92 3.55 17.99
C HIS A 268 14.15 3.78 19.29
N LEU A 269 13.35 4.85 19.36
CA LEU A 269 12.56 5.18 20.56
C LEU A 269 11.49 4.14 20.85
N GLU A 270 10.72 3.69 19.85
CA GLU A 270 9.75 2.62 20.03
C GLU A 270 10.43 1.35 20.55
N ALA A 271 11.55 0.95 19.97
CA ALA A 271 12.30 -0.24 20.39
C ALA A 271 12.97 -0.11 21.77
N GLU A 272 13.46 1.07 22.15
CA GLU A 272 14.21 1.28 23.40
C GLU A 272 13.29 1.54 24.59
N VAL A 273 12.30 2.43 24.45
CA VAL A 273 11.40 2.81 25.55
C VAL A 273 10.46 1.66 25.93
N SER A 274 10.03 0.84 24.96
CA SER A 274 9.19 -0.33 25.20
C SER A 274 9.91 -1.48 25.94
N LYS A 275 11.25 -1.47 26.05
CA LYS A 275 12.00 -2.44 26.87
C LYS A 275 11.87 -2.18 28.36
N TYR A 276 11.69 -0.92 28.75
CA TYR A 276 11.80 -0.46 30.14
C TYR A 276 10.47 0.06 30.70
N THR A 277 9.49 0.32 29.85
CA THR A 277 8.19 0.90 30.23
C THR A 277 7.04 0.15 29.54
N ARG A 278 5.80 0.46 29.94
CA ARG A 278 4.59 0.06 29.20
C ARG A 278 4.19 1.06 28.11
N GLN A 279 4.97 2.12 27.92
CA GLN A 279 4.70 3.12 26.91
C GLN A 279 5.12 2.55 25.53
N THR A 280 4.28 2.77 24.53
CA THR A 280 4.50 2.38 23.14
C THR A 280 4.67 3.65 22.29
N PRO A 281 5.91 4.13 22.08
CA PRO A 281 6.11 5.35 21.32
C PRO A 281 5.50 5.28 19.93
N GLN A 282 4.78 6.33 19.56
CA GLN A 282 4.14 6.43 18.25
C GLN A 282 4.80 7.55 17.47
N PHE A 283 5.13 7.31 16.22
CA PHE A 283 5.71 8.34 15.36
C PHE A 283 5.13 8.29 13.96
N GLY A 284 5.18 9.44 13.29
CA GLY A 284 4.78 9.58 11.90
C GLY A 284 4.76 11.04 11.46
N LYS A 285 4.30 11.27 10.23
CA LYS A 285 4.21 12.59 9.63
C LYS A 285 2.78 13.13 9.67
N ILE A 286 2.64 14.46 9.60
CA ILE A 286 1.35 15.13 9.44
C ILE A 286 0.61 14.58 8.20
N ASP A 287 -0.72 14.50 8.26
CA ASP A 287 -1.54 14.04 7.13
C ASP A 287 -1.73 15.12 6.04
N GLU A 288 -0.62 15.67 5.54
CA GLU A 288 -0.60 16.65 4.45
C GLU A 288 0.50 16.35 3.44
N TYR A 289 0.12 16.07 2.20
CA TYR A 289 1.03 15.61 1.15
C TYR A 289 2.27 16.48 0.92
N ARG A 290 2.19 17.81 1.08
CA ARG A 290 3.35 18.72 0.90
C ARG A 290 4.27 18.77 2.12
N LEU A 291 3.72 18.52 3.31
CA LEU A 291 4.40 18.60 4.61
C LEU A 291 4.78 17.22 5.16
N SER A 292 4.61 16.15 4.37
CA SER A 292 4.93 14.78 4.76
C SER A 292 5.97 14.12 3.84
N GLN A 293 6.75 14.89 3.07
CA GLN A 293 7.58 14.35 1.99
C GLN A 293 9.02 14.05 2.41
N GLY A 294 9.57 14.87 3.30
CA GLY A 294 10.92 14.67 3.83
C GLY A 294 10.99 13.71 5.00
N ASP A 295 12.11 13.82 5.71
CA ASP A 295 12.37 13.20 7.01
C ASP A 295 13.26 14.16 7.79
N PHE A 296 13.06 14.28 9.11
CA PHE A 296 13.98 15.09 9.90
C PHE A 296 15.37 14.45 9.86
N VAL A 297 16.46 15.21 9.96
CA VAL A 297 17.82 14.64 9.93
C VAL A 297 18.69 15.30 10.99
N PHE A 298 19.25 14.47 11.88
CA PHE A 298 20.41 14.78 12.70
C PHE A 298 21.68 14.31 11.96
N VAL A 299 22.76 15.09 12.06
CA VAL A 299 24.06 14.76 11.48
C VAL A 299 24.99 14.42 12.63
N LEU A 300 25.59 13.23 12.62
CA LEU A 300 26.51 12.79 13.66
C LEU A 300 27.95 13.16 13.29
N ASP A 301 28.67 13.78 14.23
CA ASP A 301 30.04 14.20 13.99
C ASP A 301 31.00 13.00 14.14
N LYS A 302 31.24 12.29 13.02
CA LYS A 302 32.09 11.08 12.97
C LYS A 302 33.59 11.41 13.12
N GLN A 303 34.02 11.77 14.32
CA GLN A 303 35.44 11.69 14.70
C GLN A 303 35.83 10.24 15.05
N GLY A 304 36.06 9.44 14.00
CA GLY A 304 37.01 8.32 14.01
C GLY A 304 36.62 7.01 14.72
N VAL A 305 35.83 6.16 14.07
CA VAL A 305 36.00 4.70 14.15
C VAL A 305 35.86 4.09 12.76
N ALA A 306 36.97 3.68 12.15
CA ALA A 306 36.96 2.74 11.03
C ALA A 306 37.01 1.32 11.60
N GLY A 307 35.90 0.59 11.52
CA GLY A 307 35.82 -0.84 11.85
C GLY A 307 35.41 -1.62 10.62
N GLU A 308 36.21 -2.60 10.21
CA GLU A 308 35.92 -3.41 9.01
C GLU A 308 34.61 -4.21 9.15
N PRO A 309 33.87 -4.43 8.06
CA PRO A 309 32.72 -5.33 8.06
C PRO A 309 33.20 -6.78 8.28
N ARG A 310 32.76 -7.39 9.39
CA ARG A 310 33.02 -8.81 9.68
C ARG A 310 32.46 -9.69 8.56
N LYS A 311 33.32 -10.51 7.97
CA LYS A 311 32.95 -11.53 6.98
C LYS A 311 32.10 -12.64 7.62
N VAL A 312 31.14 -13.14 6.87
CA VAL A 312 30.57 -14.49 7.04
C VAL A 312 30.90 -15.25 5.75
N ASP A 313 31.42 -16.47 5.90
CA ASP A 313 32.06 -17.20 4.80
C ASP A 313 31.12 -17.60 3.65
N ARG A 314 31.68 -17.57 2.44
CA ARG A 314 31.08 -18.18 1.24
C ARG A 314 31.90 -19.40 0.85
N LEU A 315 31.29 -20.59 0.92
CA LEU A 315 31.82 -21.80 0.29
C LEU A 315 31.23 -21.96 -1.12
N GLY A 316 32.09 -22.32 -2.08
CA GLY A 316 31.69 -22.85 -3.39
C GLY A 316 31.38 -21.81 -4.48
N ARG A 317 32.36 -21.57 -5.37
CA ARG A 317 32.15 -20.92 -6.67
C ARG A 317 32.76 -21.81 -7.76
N SER A 318 32.00 -22.11 -8.81
CA SER A 318 32.50 -22.75 -10.03
C SER A 318 32.66 -21.71 -11.18
N PRO A 319 33.46 -22.00 -12.22
CA PRO A 319 34.04 -20.97 -13.10
C PRO A 319 33.07 -20.43 -14.18
N PRO A 320 33.45 -19.34 -14.89
CA PRO A 320 32.58 -18.68 -15.85
C PRO A 320 32.52 -19.43 -17.19
N VAL A 321 31.33 -19.47 -17.79
CA VAL A 321 31.11 -19.85 -19.20
C VAL A 321 30.66 -18.61 -19.97
N ALA A 322 31.12 -18.50 -21.20
CA ALA A 322 31.08 -17.27 -22.00
C ALA A 322 29.66 -16.84 -22.43
N THR A 323 29.53 -15.55 -22.74
CA THR A 323 28.41 -14.98 -23.52
C THR A 323 28.36 -15.55 -24.94
N PRO A 324 27.16 -15.94 -25.42
CA PRO A 324 26.86 -16.00 -26.84
C PRO A 324 25.70 -15.07 -27.22
N THR A 325 25.93 -14.21 -28.20
CA THR A 325 24.86 -13.72 -29.08
C THR A 325 24.27 -14.90 -29.85
N MET A 326 22.99 -15.21 -29.68
CA MET A 326 22.24 -16.08 -30.59
C MET A 326 20.80 -15.60 -30.78
N GLY A 327 20.54 -15.09 -31.98
CA GLY A 327 19.22 -15.09 -32.60
C GLY A 327 19.38 -15.70 -33.98
N SER A 328 19.22 -17.02 -34.10
CA SER A 328 19.14 -17.72 -35.39
C SER A 328 18.65 -19.18 -35.30
N SER A 329 19.07 -19.97 -34.30
CA SER A 329 18.76 -21.42 -34.30
C SER A 329 17.25 -21.71 -34.23
N ALA A 330 16.52 -21.16 -33.26
CA ALA A 330 15.09 -21.45 -33.09
C ALA A 330 14.21 -20.96 -34.26
N GLU A 331 14.64 -19.93 -34.99
CA GLU A 331 13.97 -19.49 -36.21
C GLU A 331 14.28 -20.43 -37.39
N GLN A 332 15.55 -20.83 -37.54
CA GLN A 332 16.00 -21.78 -38.55
C GLN A 332 15.35 -23.16 -38.36
N ASP A 333 15.28 -23.66 -37.12
CA ASP A 333 14.69 -24.95 -36.78
C ASP A 333 13.17 -24.97 -37.04
N PHE A 334 12.47 -23.86 -36.73
CA PHE A 334 11.06 -23.69 -37.08
C PHE A 334 10.87 -23.61 -38.61
N TRP A 335 11.68 -22.81 -39.31
CA TRP A 335 11.57 -22.72 -40.76
C TRP A 335 11.80 -24.07 -41.44
N ASN A 336 12.85 -24.79 -41.03
CA ASN A 336 13.19 -26.10 -41.57
C ASN A 336 12.08 -27.14 -41.35
N SER A 337 11.28 -27.05 -40.27
CA SER A 337 10.18 -27.99 -40.02
C SER A 337 8.96 -27.73 -40.91
N ILE A 338 8.76 -26.50 -41.41
CA ILE A 338 7.60 -26.14 -42.24
C ILE A 338 7.93 -25.84 -43.73
N GLU A 339 9.20 -25.73 -44.13
CA GLU A 339 9.62 -25.25 -45.46
C GLU A 339 8.99 -26.03 -46.65
N GLN A 340 8.71 -27.32 -46.43
CA GLN A 340 8.10 -28.21 -47.43
C GLN A 340 6.58 -28.41 -47.24
N SER A 341 5.96 -27.76 -46.26
CA SER A 341 4.54 -27.89 -45.97
C SER A 341 3.66 -27.38 -47.11
N LYS A 342 2.46 -27.95 -47.21
CA LYS A 342 1.40 -27.52 -48.12
C LYS A 342 0.26 -26.80 -47.38
N ASP A 343 0.32 -26.71 -46.05
CA ASP A 343 -0.69 -26.04 -45.25
C ASP A 343 -0.35 -24.53 -45.13
N PRO A 344 -1.21 -23.61 -45.60
CA PRO A 344 -0.98 -22.18 -45.44
C PRO A 344 -1.03 -21.69 -43.98
N ASP A 345 -1.67 -22.41 -43.05
CA ASP A 345 -1.77 -21.99 -41.64
C ASP A 345 -0.45 -22.19 -40.87
N GLU A 346 0.36 -23.18 -41.21
CA GLU A 346 1.70 -23.36 -40.61
C GLU A 346 2.64 -22.20 -40.99
N TYR A 347 2.57 -21.72 -42.23
CA TYR A 347 3.31 -20.52 -42.66
C TYR A 347 2.76 -19.23 -42.01
N ARG A 348 1.47 -19.19 -41.63
CA ARG A 348 0.90 -18.07 -40.86
C ARG A 348 1.41 -18.11 -39.42
N ALA A 349 1.45 -19.27 -38.77
CA ALA A 349 2.00 -19.43 -37.43
C ALA A 349 3.48 -19.01 -37.35
N TYR A 350 4.31 -19.39 -38.34
CA TYR A 350 5.69 -18.90 -38.44
C TYR A 350 5.75 -17.36 -38.55
N LEU A 351 4.82 -16.73 -39.28
CA LEU A 351 4.75 -15.26 -39.41
C LEU A 351 4.20 -14.54 -38.18
N GLU A 352 3.37 -15.19 -37.36
CA GLU A 352 2.96 -14.63 -36.08
C GLU A 352 4.11 -14.64 -35.07
N GLN A 353 4.93 -15.70 -35.09
CA GLN A 353 6.08 -15.85 -34.19
C GLN A 353 7.33 -15.07 -34.67
N TYR A 354 7.55 -15.00 -35.98
CA TYR A 354 8.70 -14.32 -36.62
C TYR A 354 8.25 -13.34 -37.73
N PRO A 355 7.46 -12.29 -37.40
CA PRO A 355 6.83 -11.41 -38.40
C PRO A 355 7.82 -10.65 -39.29
N ASN A 356 9.03 -10.39 -38.78
CA ASN A 356 10.16 -9.78 -39.48
C ASN A 356 11.36 -10.74 -39.60
N GLY A 357 11.11 -12.06 -39.49
CA GLY A 357 12.13 -13.09 -39.57
C GLY A 357 12.82 -13.18 -40.94
N SER A 358 13.98 -13.82 -40.96
CA SER A 358 14.81 -14.05 -42.15
C SER A 358 14.05 -14.76 -43.27
N PHE A 359 13.09 -15.63 -42.93
CA PHE A 359 12.26 -16.37 -43.88
C PHE A 359 10.82 -15.81 -44.02
N ALA A 360 10.48 -14.71 -43.34
CA ALA A 360 9.16 -14.08 -43.45
C ALA A 360 8.73 -13.72 -44.89
N PRO A 361 9.63 -13.26 -45.80
CA PRO A 361 9.27 -13.05 -47.20
C PRO A 361 8.89 -14.35 -47.94
N LEU A 362 9.53 -15.48 -47.61
CA LEU A 362 9.25 -16.79 -48.20
C LEU A 362 7.91 -17.33 -47.69
N ALA A 363 7.64 -17.25 -46.38
CA ALA A 363 6.36 -17.65 -45.79
C ALA A 363 5.17 -16.91 -46.42
N ARG A 364 5.26 -15.58 -46.55
CA ARG A 364 4.22 -14.74 -47.20
C ARG A 364 4.02 -15.03 -48.69
N THR A 365 4.99 -15.70 -49.31
CA THR A 365 4.92 -16.14 -50.72
C THR A 365 4.28 -17.52 -50.83
N ARG A 366 4.52 -18.43 -49.86
CA ARG A 366 3.87 -19.74 -49.78
C ARG A 366 2.37 -19.62 -49.54
N ILE A 367 1.94 -18.82 -48.57
CA ILE A 367 0.50 -18.61 -48.26
C ILE A 367 -0.29 -18.16 -49.49
N ARG A 368 0.27 -17.23 -50.28
CA ARG A 368 -0.39 -16.70 -51.48
C ARG A 368 -0.57 -17.74 -52.60
N LYS A 369 0.26 -18.79 -52.66
CA LYS A 369 0.09 -19.89 -53.63
C LYS A 369 -1.06 -20.85 -53.31
N PHE A 370 -1.61 -20.80 -52.09
CA PHE A 370 -2.65 -21.75 -51.63
C PHE A 370 -4.00 -21.09 -51.32
N ALA A 371 -4.16 -19.78 -51.58
CA ALA A 371 -5.35 -19.02 -51.22
C ALA A 371 -6.46 -18.94 -52.30
N GLU A 372 -6.32 -19.65 -53.44
CA GLU A 372 -7.18 -19.48 -54.62
C GLU A 372 -7.92 -20.77 -55.06
N GLN A 373 -8.88 -21.29 -54.27
CA GLN A 373 -9.93 -22.24 -54.74
C GLN A 373 -11.26 -22.10 -53.94
N PRO A 374 -12.46 -22.01 -54.58
CA PRO A 374 -13.74 -21.78 -53.86
C PRO A 374 -14.94 -22.73 -54.19
N ALA A 375 -15.99 -22.66 -53.34
CA ALA A 375 -17.41 -23.08 -53.51
C ALA A 375 -18.30 -22.30 -52.49
N GLY A 376 -19.65 -22.27 -52.47
CA GLY A 376 -20.73 -22.85 -53.30
C GLY A 376 -21.72 -23.68 -52.44
N GLY A 377 -23.05 -23.45 -52.34
CA GLY A 377 -23.97 -22.48 -52.99
C GLY A 377 -25.23 -22.14 -52.14
N VAL A 378 -26.43 -22.00 -52.73
CA VAL A 378 -27.68 -21.48 -52.10
C VAL A 378 -28.96 -22.25 -52.54
N GLY A 379 -30.05 -22.25 -51.76
CA GLY A 379 -31.41 -22.66 -52.20
C GLY A 379 -32.59 -22.15 -51.34
N VAL A 380 -33.73 -21.78 -51.96
CA VAL A 380 -34.97 -21.19 -51.36
C VAL A 380 -36.21 -21.59 -52.19
N ARG A 381 -37.41 -21.84 -51.57
CA ARG A 381 -38.83 -21.69 -52.12
C ARG A 381 -39.90 -22.42 -51.22
N PRO A 382 -41.25 -22.28 -51.41
CA PRO A 382 -42.11 -21.08 -51.20
C PRO A 382 -43.47 -21.39 -50.48
N GLU A 383 -44.40 -20.43 -50.38
CA GLU A 383 -45.73 -20.56 -49.72
C GLU A 383 -46.91 -21.08 -50.58
N GLY A 384 -47.95 -21.63 -49.93
CA GLY A 384 -49.37 -21.34 -50.29
C GLY A 384 -50.36 -22.52 -50.42
N SER A 385 -51.38 -22.58 -49.53
CA SER A 385 -52.80 -22.99 -49.77
C SER A 385 -53.62 -23.17 -48.45
N PRO A 386 -54.96 -22.98 -48.43
CA PRO A 386 -55.75 -22.86 -47.19
C PRO A 386 -56.30 -24.18 -46.62
N GLN A 387 -56.49 -24.24 -45.29
CA GLN A 387 -57.04 -25.39 -44.56
C GLN A 387 -58.57 -25.29 -44.31
N PRO A 388 -59.29 -26.43 -44.19
CA PRO A 388 -60.73 -26.44 -43.89
C PRO A 388 -61.01 -26.32 -42.39
N THR A 389 -62.24 -25.90 -42.05
CA THR A 389 -62.73 -25.79 -40.66
C THR A 389 -62.73 -27.15 -39.94
N ALA A 390 -61.76 -27.35 -39.05
CA ALA A 390 -61.71 -28.52 -38.18
C ALA A 390 -62.75 -28.42 -37.04
N ARG A 391 -63.21 -29.59 -36.57
CA ARG A 391 -64.04 -29.74 -35.37
C ARG A 391 -63.29 -29.20 -34.14
N PRO A 392 -63.98 -28.81 -33.05
CA PRO A 392 -63.30 -28.50 -31.79
C PRO A 392 -62.52 -29.74 -31.33
N VAL A 393 -61.19 -29.69 -31.49
CA VAL A 393 -60.27 -30.71 -30.98
C VAL A 393 -59.97 -30.32 -29.55
N THR A 394 -60.16 -31.23 -28.59
CA THR A 394 -59.77 -30.99 -27.19
C THR A 394 -58.27 -30.70 -27.16
N PRO A 395 -57.82 -29.53 -26.67
CA PRO A 395 -56.39 -29.23 -26.58
C PRO A 395 -55.66 -30.25 -25.71
N GLY A 396 -54.40 -30.52 -26.06
CA GLY A 396 -53.45 -31.11 -25.12
C GLY A 396 -52.97 -30.05 -24.12
N GLN A 397 -52.52 -30.49 -22.96
CA GLN A 397 -52.01 -29.65 -21.88
C GLN A 397 -50.52 -29.96 -21.68
N LEU A 398 -49.65 -28.97 -21.86
CA LEU A 398 -48.20 -29.15 -21.67
C LEU A 398 -47.70 -28.40 -20.44
N VAL A 399 -47.21 -29.12 -19.44
CA VAL A 399 -46.60 -28.55 -18.23
C VAL A 399 -45.08 -28.65 -18.31
N VAL A 400 -44.39 -27.54 -18.53
CA VAL A 400 -42.92 -27.49 -18.53
C VAL A 400 -42.43 -27.08 -17.14
N ARG A 401 -41.75 -28.01 -16.45
CA ARG A 401 -41.18 -27.79 -15.11
C ARG A 401 -39.66 -27.78 -15.18
N SER A 402 -39.05 -26.72 -14.67
CA SER A 402 -37.59 -26.54 -14.67
C SER A 402 -37.01 -26.55 -13.26
N ASN A 403 -35.76 -27.02 -13.15
CA ASN A 403 -34.99 -26.97 -11.90
C ASN A 403 -34.40 -25.58 -11.59
N VAL A 404 -34.59 -24.58 -12.46
CA VAL A 404 -34.04 -23.23 -12.30
C VAL A 404 -35.14 -22.19 -12.50
N SER A 405 -35.28 -21.26 -11.55
CA SER A 405 -36.32 -20.23 -11.60
C SER A 405 -35.97 -19.05 -12.51
N GLY A 406 -36.99 -18.47 -13.16
CA GLY A 406 -36.85 -17.30 -14.03
C GLY A 406 -36.08 -17.62 -15.32
N ASP A 407 -36.31 -18.81 -15.86
CA ASP A 407 -35.94 -19.23 -17.21
C ASP A 407 -36.95 -18.73 -18.27
N THR A 408 -36.77 -19.17 -19.51
CA THR A 408 -37.71 -18.94 -20.62
C THR A 408 -37.93 -20.24 -21.37
N VAL A 409 -39.19 -20.63 -21.51
CA VAL A 409 -39.67 -21.75 -22.31
C VAL A 409 -39.98 -21.24 -23.72
N TYR A 410 -39.53 -22.00 -24.72
CA TYR A 410 -39.84 -21.84 -26.13
C TYR A 410 -40.54 -23.11 -26.63
N LEU A 411 -41.57 -22.93 -27.45
CA LEU A 411 -42.24 -23.99 -28.19
C LEU A 411 -42.09 -23.67 -29.68
N ASP A 412 -41.43 -24.56 -30.43
CA ASP A 412 -41.07 -24.36 -31.84
C ASP A 412 -40.46 -22.96 -32.09
N ASP A 413 -39.38 -22.68 -31.34
CA ASP A 413 -38.63 -21.41 -31.29
C ASP A 413 -39.41 -20.15 -30.88
N LYS A 414 -40.70 -20.26 -30.55
CA LYS A 414 -41.51 -19.16 -30.02
C LYS A 414 -41.50 -19.13 -28.50
N ALA A 415 -40.99 -18.05 -27.91
CA ALA A 415 -41.02 -17.84 -26.46
C ALA A 415 -42.48 -17.77 -25.93
N VAL A 416 -42.78 -18.55 -24.89
CA VAL A 416 -44.12 -18.62 -24.26
C VAL A 416 -44.15 -18.15 -22.80
N GLY A 417 -42.99 -17.86 -22.20
CA GLY A 417 -42.86 -17.36 -20.82
C GLY A 417 -41.94 -18.23 -19.96
N PRO A 418 -41.81 -17.94 -18.64
CA PRO A 418 -41.03 -18.75 -17.71
C PRO A 418 -41.75 -20.06 -17.34
N THR A 419 -41.01 -21.02 -16.76
CA THR A 419 -41.61 -22.20 -16.12
C THR A 419 -42.66 -21.78 -15.07
N GLY A 420 -43.78 -22.50 -14.99
CA GLY A 420 -44.91 -22.11 -14.16
C GLY A 420 -45.83 -23.26 -13.75
N PRO A 421 -46.81 -23.01 -12.86
CA PRO A 421 -47.77 -24.02 -12.41
C PRO A 421 -48.92 -24.29 -13.38
N GLY A 422 -49.15 -23.39 -14.36
CA GLY A 422 -50.17 -23.55 -15.38
C GLY A 422 -49.65 -24.31 -16.60
N ALA A 423 -50.51 -25.12 -17.21
CA ALA A 423 -50.23 -25.80 -18.48
C ALA A 423 -50.38 -24.83 -19.67
N HIS A 424 -49.66 -25.12 -20.75
CA HIS A 424 -49.88 -24.51 -22.05
C HIS A 424 -50.90 -25.33 -22.84
N GLU A 425 -52.03 -24.72 -23.20
CA GLU A 425 -53.03 -25.36 -24.07
C GLU A 425 -52.53 -25.35 -25.52
N LEU A 426 -52.39 -26.54 -26.10
CA LEU A 426 -51.80 -26.73 -27.43
C LEU A 426 -52.69 -27.64 -28.29
N ALA A 427 -52.66 -27.45 -29.61
CA ALA A 427 -53.33 -28.39 -30.52
C ALA A 427 -52.59 -29.74 -30.49
N PRO A 428 -53.26 -30.88 -30.72
CA PRO A 428 -52.56 -32.16 -30.81
C PRO A 428 -51.52 -32.17 -31.94
N GLY A 429 -50.29 -32.59 -31.64
CA GLY A 429 -49.14 -32.47 -32.53
C GLY A 429 -47.80 -32.74 -31.86
N GLU A 430 -46.73 -32.74 -32.64
CA GLU A 430 -45.34 -32.77 -32.14
C GLU A 430 -44.83 -31.34 -31.94
N TYR A 431 -44.21 -31.09 -30.79
CA TYR A 431 -43.64 -29.79 -30.41
C TYR A 431 -42.18 -29.95 -29.99
N THR A 432 -41.32 -29.03 -30.41
CA THR A 432 -39.96 -28.90 -29.89
C THR A 432 -39.96 -27.92 -28.73
N ILE A 433 -39.71 -28.44 -27.52
CA ILE A 433 -39.57 -27.64 -26.30
C ILE A 433 -38.10 -27.30 -26.13
N ARG A 434 -37.80 -26.01 -26.02
CA ARG A 434 -36.47 -25.50 -25.70
C ARG A 434 -36.57 -24.62 -24.47
N VAL A 435 -35.85 -24.94 -23.40
CA VAL A 435 -35.83 -24.17 -22.15
C VAL A 435 -34.46 -23.53 -22.00
N GLU A 436 -34.43 -22.22 -21.80
CA GLU A 436 -33.18 -21.45 -21.70
C GLU A 436 -33.10 -20.66 -20.40
N LYS A 437 -31.88 -20.58 -19.86
CA LYS A 437 -31.53 -19.67 -18.79
C LYS A 437 -30.09 -19.19 -19.01
N GLU A 438 -29.84 -17.88 -18.89
CA GLU A 438 -28.47 -17.37 -18.90
C GLU A 438 -27.65 -18.02 -17.76
N GLY A 439 -26.45 -18.51 -18.10
CA GLY A 439 -25.62 -19.31 -17.20
C GLY A 439 -25.87 -20.82 -17.27
N PHE A 440 -26.82 -21.32 -18.08
CA PHE A 440 -27.14 -22.75 -18.22
C PHE A 440 -27.11 -23.21 -19.68
N GLU A 441 -26.78 -24.49 -19.91
CA GLU A 441 -26.97 -25.11 -21.22
C GLU A 441 -28.45 -25.28 -21.52
N PRO A 442 -28.91 -24.96 -22.74
CA PRO A 442 -30.31 -25.07 -23.11
C PRO A 442 -30.75 -26.53 -23.05
N PHE A 443 -31.94 -26.76 -22.48
CA PHE A 443 -32.58 -28.07 -22.51
C PHE A 443 -33.48 -28.14 -23.74
N GLU A 444 -33.29 -29.15 -24.59
CA GLU A 444 -34.15 -29.42 -25.75
C GLU A 444 -34.78 -30.81 -25.64
N ALA A 445 -36.09 -30.88 -25.91
CA ALA A 445 -36.82 -32.14 -25.99
C ALA A 445 -37.97 -32.02 -27.01
N LYS A 446 -38.30 -33.14 -27.64
CA LYS A 446 -39.54 -33.27 -28.44
C LYS A 446 -40.62 -33.93 -27.60
N VAL A 447 -41.83 -33.39 -27.67
CA VAL A 447 -43.04 -33.99 -27.09
C VAL A 447 -44.10 -34.17 -28.17
N THR A 448 -44.91 -35.21 -28.07
CA THR A 448 -46.10 -35.39 -28.90
C THR A 448 -47.31 -35.36 -28.00
N LEU A 449 -48.27 -34.47 -28.27
CA LEU A 449 -49.48 -34.30 -27.48
C LEU A 449 -50.68 -34.89 -28.23
N ALA A 450 -51.43 -35.80 -27.60
CA ALA A 450 -52.75 -36.21 -28.07
C ALA A 450 -53.87 -35.26 -27.59
N ALA A 451 -55.08 -35.45 -28.13
CA ALA A 451 -56.24 -34.64 -27.78
C ALA A 451 -56.72 -34.90 -26.34
N GLY A 452 -56.69 -33.87 -25.49
CA GLY A 452 -57.07 -33.96 -24.08
C GLY A 452 -56.06 -34.67 -23.17
N GLU A 453 -54.84 -34.90 -23.65
CA GLU A 453 -53.72 -35.48 -22.88
C GLU A 453 -52.97 -34.38 -22.12
N GLU A 454 -52.51 -34.67 -20.90
CA GLU A 454 -51.59 -33.81 -20.15
C GLU A 454 -50.20 -34.44 -20.11
N GLU A 455 -49.21 -33.73 -20.64
CA GLU A 455 -47.79 -34.14 -20.59
C GLU A 455 -46.98 -33.20 -19.70
N THR A 456 -46.04 -33.76 -18.95
CA THR A 456 -45.15 -32.99 -18.05
C THR A 456 -43.69 -33.20 -18.42
N VAL A 457 -43.06 -32.15 -18.96
CA VAL A 457 -41.64 -32.19 -19.31
C VAL A 457 -40.80 -31.56 -18.20
N GLN A 458 -39.93 -32.39 -17.62
CA GLN A 458 -39.00 -32.02 -16.55
C GLN A 458 -37.67 -31.55 -17.17
N ALA A 459 -37.57 -30.26 -17.47
CA ALA A 459 -36.37 -29.64 -18.00
C ALA A 459 -35.29 -29.54 -16.90
N ARG A 460 -34.21 -30.32 -17.03
CA ARG A 460 -33.07 -30.24 -16.12
C ARG A 460 -31.92 -29.47 -16.76
N LEU A 461 -31.94 -28.16 -16.60
CA LEU A 461 -30.87 -27.25 -16.98
C LEU A 461 -29.60 -27.56 -16.16
N ALA A 462 -28.50 -27.83 -16.87
CA ALA A 462 -27.15 -27.89 -16.31
C ALA A 462 -26.50 -26.51 -16.45
N ALA A 463 -25.79 -26.03 -15.42
CA ALA A 463 -25.03 -24.78 -15.54
C ALA A 463 -23.98 -24.91 -16.66
N LYS A 464 -23.71 -23.83 -17.41
CA LYS A 464 -22.61 -23.80 -18.39
C LYS A 464 -21.29 -23.94 -17.66
N THR A 465 -20.75 -25.16 -17.62
CA THR A 465 -19.47 -25.43 -16.98
C THR A 465 -18.33 -25.04 -17.90
N PHE A 466 -17.88 -23.79 -17.79
CA PHE A 466 -16.51 -23.47 -18.17
C PHE A 466 -15.57 -24.37 -17.35
N ALA A 467 -14.65 -25.07 -18.01
CA ALA A 467 -13.75 -25.98 -17.31
C ALA A 467 -12.98 -25.23 -16.21
N PRO A 468 -12.77 -25.82 -15.02
CA PRO A 468 -12.05 -25.13 -13.93
C PRO A 468 -10.69 -24.60 -14.41
N GLY A 469 -10.41 -23.32 -14.19
CA GLY A 469 -9.19 -22.65 -14.68
C GLY A 469 -9.24 -22.17 -16.15
N GLN A 470 -10.31 -22.43 -16.90
CA GLN A 470 -10.48 -21.90 -18.25
C GLN A 470 -10.52 -20.37 -18.23
N SER A 471 -9.64 -19.74 -19.00
CA SER A 471 -9.58 -18.28 -19.17
C SER A 471 -10.45 -17.83 -20.35
N PHE A 472 -11.15 -16.70 -20.21
CA PHE A 472 -11.94 -16.07 -21.26
C PHE A 472 -11.96 -14.54 -21.13
N ARG A 473 -12.51 -13.83 -22.12
CA ARG A 473 -12.75 -12.38 -22.10
C ARG A 473 -14.10 -12.08 -22.72
N ASP A 474 -14.96 -11.35 -22.01
CA ASP A 474 -16.18 -10.79 -22.60
C ASP A 474 -15.83 -9.69 -23.60
N ARG A 475 -16.70 -9.49 -24.60
CA ARG A 475 -16.64 -8.33 -25.50
C ARG A 475 -17.37 -7.16 -24.86
N LEU A 476 -16.88 -5.95 -25.16
CA LEU A 476 -17.53 -4.71 -24.78
C LEU A 476 -18.29 -4.11 -25.99
N ASP A 477 -19.20 -3.17 -25.74
CA ASP A 477 -20.03 -2.49 -26.73
C ASP A 477 -19.21 -1.77 -27.82
N ASP A 478 -18.00 -1.32 -27.49
CA ASP A 478 -17.02 -0.74 -28.44
C ASP A 478 -16.27 -1.79 -29.29
N GLY A 479 -16.64 -3.07 -29.17
CA GLY A 479 -16.00 -4.22 -29.82
C GLY A 479 -14.68 -4.67 -29.19
N SER A 480 -14.15 -3.92 -28.22
CA SER A 480 -12.92 -4.29 -27.51
C SER A 480 -13.14 -5.46 -26.56
N SER A 481 -12.05 -6.02 -26.03
CA SER A 481 -12.13 -7.05 -24.98
C SER A 481 -12.11 -6.41 -23.59
N GLY A 482 -12.92 -6.97 -22.69
CA GLY A 482 -12.85 -6.73 -21.26
C GLY A 482 -11.65 -7.43 -20.58
N PRO A 483 -11.59 -7.39 -19.23
CA PRO A 483 -10.58 -8.09 -18.44
C PRO A 483 -10.56 -9.61 -18.70
N GLU A 484 -9.41 -10.23 -18.45
CA GLU A 484 -9.30 -11.71 -18.50
C GLU A 484 -9.93 -12.31 -17.25
N MET A 485 -10.87 -13.22 -17.48
CA MET A 485 -11.65 -13.88 -16.45
C MET A 485 -11.30 -15.36 -16.44
N VAL A 486 -11.31 -15.98 -15.26
CA VAL A 486 -11.05 -17.40 -15.05
C VAL A 486 -12.28 -18.05 -14.43
N SER A 487 -12.70 -19.20 -14.94
CA SER A 487 -13.74 -20.04 -14.34
C SER A 487 -13.30 -20.61 -13.00
N ILE A 488 -14.04 -20.27 -11.94
CA ILE A 488 -13.91 -20.80 -10.59
C ILE A 488 -15.08 -21.75 -10.32
N PRO A 489 -14.83 -23.05 -10.08
CA PRO A 489 -15.90 -24.02 -9.82
C PRO A 489 -16.60 -23.70 -8.49
N GLY A 490 -17.90 -23.97 -8.39
CA GLY A 490 -18.61 -23.90 -7.12
C GLY A 490 -18.17 -25.02 -6.15
N GLY A 491 -18.20 -24.75 -4.85
CA GLY A 491 -17.80 -25.75 -3.85
C GLY A 491 -17.80 -25.23 -2.42
N CYS A 492 -17.46 -26.11 -1.48
CA CYS A 492 -17.37 -25.77 -0.05
C CYS A 492 -15.95 -25.93 0.47
N PHE A 493 -15.53 -25.02 1.36
CA PHE A 493 -14.20 -24.98 1.95
C PHE A 493 -14.24 -24.58 3.43
N GLN A 494 -13.08 -24.61 4.09
CA GLN A 494 -12.88 -24.04 5.42
C GLN A 494 -12.31 -22.63 5.26
N MET A 495 -13.13 -21.63 5.52
CA MET A 495 -12.76 -20.22 5.51
C MET A 495 -12.17 -19.83 6.87
N GLY A 496 -11.13 -18.99 6.89
CA GLY A 496 -10.37 -18.64 8.09
C GLY A 496 -9.26 -19.64 8.43
N SER A 497 -8.46 -19.30 9.44
CA SER A 497 -7.24 -20.02 9.81
C SER A 497 -7.43 -20.97 11.01
N PRO A 498 -6.82 -22.17 10.99
CA PRO A 498 -6.79 -23.03 12.17
C PRO A 498 -5.97 -22.38 13.29
N THR A 499 -6.22 -22.72 14.55
CA THR A 499 -5.57 -22.08 15.71
C THR A 499 -4.04 -22.23 15.75
N SER A 500 -3.50 -23.20 15.02
CA SER A 500 -2.06 -23.47 14.87
C SER A 500 -1.37 -22.70 13.74
N GLU A 501 -2.11 -22.01 12.86
CA GLU A 501 -1.52 -21.27 11.73
C GLU A 501 -0.65 -20.12 12.25
N LYS A 502 0.59 -20.05 11.79
CA LYS A 502 1.55 -19.04 12.25
C LYS A 502 1.13 -17.67 11.75
N GLY A 503 1.06 -16.71 12.66
CA GLY A 503 0.74 -15.32 12.29
C GLY A 503 -0.73 -15.04 12.01
N ARG A 504 -1.63 -15.94 12.39
CA ARG A 504 -3.09 -15.71 12.37
C ARG A 504 -3.51 -14.56 13.28
N ASP A 505 -4.52 -13.81 12.83
CA ASP A 505 -5.24 -12.84 13.65
C ASP A 505 -6.49 -13.45 14.31
N GLY A 506 -7.05 -12.74 15.30
CA GLY A 506 -8.19 -13.22 16.10
C GLY A 506 -9.54 -13.22 15.38
N ASP A 507 -9.66 -12.47 14.29
CA ASP A 507 -10.87 -12.31 13.46
C ASP A 507 -10.97 -13.33 12.31
N GLU A 508 -10.04 -14.28 12.25
CA GLU A 508 -9.93 -15.30 11.20
C GLU A 508 -10.55 -16.65 11.62
N ARG A 509 -11.63 -16.64 12.41
CA ARG A 509 -12.21 -17.89 12.96
C ARG A 509 -12.56 -18.89 11.84
N GLN A 510 -11.99 -20.08 11.92
CA GLN A 510 -12.25 -21.14 10.95
C GLN A 510 -13.70 -21.64 11.00
N HIS A 511 -14.35 -21.74 9.83
CA HIS A 511 -15.71 -22.25 9.66
C HIS A 511 -15.95 -22.73 8.21
N ARG A 512 -16.96 -23.58 8.01
CA ARG A 512 -17.32 -24.10 6.67
C ARG A 512 -18.18 -23.09 5.92
N VAL A 513 -17.77 -22.76 4.70
CA VAL A 513 -18.50 -21.88 3.76
C VAL A 513 -18.64 -22.60 2.42
N CYS A 514 -19.71 -22.31 1.69
CA CYS A 514 -19.93 -22.78 0.32
C CYS A 514 -20.14 -21.58 -0.62
N VAL A 515 -19.57 -21.65 -1.82
CA VAL A 515 -19.73 -20.62 -2.86
C VAL A 515 -20.26 -21.28 -4.14
N GLU A 516 -21.09 -20.56 -4.87
CA GLU A 516 -21.55 -20.96 -6.20
C GLU A 516 -20.40 -20.85 -7.22
N GLY A 517 -20.60 -21.39 -8.43
CA GLY A 517 -19.65 -21.19 -9.52
C GLY A 517 -19.67 -19.74 -10.01
N PHE A 518 -18.50 -19.16 -10.26
CA PHE A 518 -18.36 -17.79 -10.74
C PHE A 518 -17.08 -17.63 -11.57
N ALA A 519 -16.96 -16.54 -12.30
CA ALA A 519 -15.70 -16.16 -12.93
C ALA A 519 -15.01 -15.04 -12.14
N LEU A 520 -13.70 -15.13 -11.97
CA LEU A 520 -12.88 -14.13 -11.27
C LEU A 520 -11.79 -13.61 -12.19
N GLY A 521 -11.47 -12.31 -12.09
CA GLY A 521 -10.41 -11.68 -12.86
C GLY A 521 -9.10 -12.41 -12.62
N LYS A 522 -8.46 -12.86 -13.71
CA LYS A 522 -7.16 -13.56 -13.71
C LYS A 522 -6.08 -12.74 -13.00
N TYR A 523 -6.21 -11.43 -13.13
CA TYR A 523 -5.34 -10.39 -12.63
C TYR A 523 -6.13 -9.40 -11.76
N GLU A 524 -5.41 -8.64 -10.94
CA GLU A 524 -5.87 -7.35 -10.45
C GLU A 524 -6.20 -6.42 -11.64
N VAL A 525 -7.20 -5.55 -11.52
CA VAL A 525 -7.56 -4.60 -12.59
C VAL A 525 -6.39 -3.65 -12.84
N THR A 526 -5.96 -3.56 -14.10
CA THR A 526 -4.78 -2.78 -14.46
C THR A 526 -5.08 -1.30 -14.65
N PHE A 527 -4.03 -0.47 -14.60
CA PHE A 527 -4.14 0.93 -15.02
C PHE A 527 -4.64 1.08 -16.45
N ALA A 528 -4.28 0.19 -17.38
CA ALA A 528 -4.77 0.26 -18.76
C ALA A 528 -6.29 0.05 -18.87
N GLU A 529 -6.83 -0.90 -18.10
CA GLU A 529 -8.26 -1.19 -18.04
C GLU A 529 -9.03 -0.08 -17.29
N TYR A 530 -8.51 0.39 -16.16
CA TYR A 530 -9.13 1.47 -15.39
C TYR A 530 -9.06 2.82 -16.13
N ASP A 531 -7.99 3.10 -16.87
CA ASP A 531 -7.88 4.32 -17.68
C ASP A 531 -8.92 4.35 -18.81
N ARG A 532 -9.36 3.19 -19.34
CA ARG A 532 -10.47 3.12 -20.31
C ARG A 532 -11.78 3.55 -19.64
N PHE A 533 -12.12 2.92 -18.51
CA PHE A 533 -13.28 3.28 -17.69
C PHE A 533 -13.30 4.77 -17.33
N ALA A 534 -12.19 5.29 -16.83
CA ALA A 534 -12.10 6.67 -16.36
C ALA A 534 -12.30 7.67 -17.50
N ARG A 535 -11.73 7.41 -18.69
CA ARG A 535 -11.94 8.24 -19.90
C ARG A 535 -13.38 8.15 -20.39
N ALA A 536 -13.94 6.94 -20.50
CA ALA A 536 -15.32 6.72 -20.95
C ALA A 536 -16.37 7.38 -20.03
N THR A 537 -16.08 7.49 -18.73
CA THR A 537 -17.00 8.05 -17.72
C THR A 537 -16.63 9.46 -17.26
N GLY A 538 -15.61 10.09 -17.85
CA GLY A 538 -15.15 11.44 -17.46
C GLY A 538 -14.54 11.54 -16.04
N ARG A 539 -14.19 10.40 -15.41
CA ARG A 539 -13.58 10.38 -14.07
C ARG A 539 -12.10 10.76 -14.14
N LYS A 540 -11.60 11.34 -13.05
CA LYS A 540 -10.18 11.64 -12.89
C LYS A 540 -9.35 10.34 -12.89
N LEU A 541 -8.25 10.34 -13.64
CA LEU A 541 -7.26 9.26 -13.62
C LEU A 541 -6.58 9.18 -12.24
N PRO A 542 -6.50 7.99 -11.60
CA PRO A 542 -5.78 7.80 -10.35
C PRO A 542 -4.26 7.89 -10.58
N GLY A 543 -3.53 8.35 -9.57
CA GLY A 543 -2.06 8.41 -9.61
C GLY A 543 -1.44 7.01 -9.60
N ASP A 544 -0.26 6.89 -10.22
CA ASP A 544 0.50 5.63 -10.35
C ASP A 544 1.78 5.59 -9.49
N ALA A 545 1.88 6.52 -8.53
CA ALA A 545 3.02 6.68 -7.61
C ALA A 545 4.39 6.77 -8.31
N ASP A 546 4.41 7.27 -9.56
CA ASP A 546 5.60 7.35 -10.43
C ASP A 546 6.24 5.97 -10.74
N TRP A 547 5.50 4.86 -10.57
CA TRP A 547 5.98 3.51 -10.88
C TRP A 547 5.66 3.05 -12.30
N GLY A 548 4.85 3.84 -13.03
CA GLY A 548 4.33 3.56 -14.36
C GLY A 548 2.91 2.96 -14.35
N ARG A 549 2.18 3.23 -15.43
CA ARG A 549 0.80 2.76 -15.68
C ARG A 549 0.80 1.41 -16.41
N GLY A 550 -0.11 1.24 -17.39
CA GLY A 550 -0.16 0.07 -18.26
C GLY A 550 -0.65 -1.17 -17.53
N ARG A 551 0.11 -2.27 -17.60
CA ARG A 551 -0.22 -3.57 -16.97
C ARG A 551 -0.01 -3.64 -15.46
N ARG A 552 0.39 -2.56 -14.79
CA ARG A 552 0.44 -2.52 -13.32
C ARG A 552 -0.98 -2.45 -12.74
N PRO A 553 -1.26 -3.06 -11.57
CA PRO A 553 -2.56 -2.94 -10.93
C PRO A 553 -2.87 -1.47 -10.65
N VAL A 554 -4.13 -1.07 -10.84
CA VAL A 554 -4.58 0.26 -10.49
C VAL A 554 -4.53 0.43 -8.97
N ILE A 555 -3.89 1.51 -8.53
CA ILE A 555 -3.80 1.94 -7.13
C ILE A 555 -4.41 3.34 -7.00
N HIS A 556 -4.50 3.85 -5.77
CA HIS A 556 -5.22 5.10 -5.48
C HIS A 556 -6.69 5.07 -5.94
N VAL A 557 -7.33 3.91 -5.79
CA VAL A 557 -8.76 3.71 -6.03
C VAL A 557 -9.47 3.37 -4.72
N SER A 558 -10.63 3.99 -4.51
CA SER A 558 -11.50 3.70 -3.38
C SER A 558 -12.39 2.48 -3.67
N TRP A 559 -13.13 2.00 -2.67
CA TRP A 559 -14.15 0.96 -2.88
C TRP A 559 -15.27 1.44 -3.81
N GLU A 560 -15.61 2.72 -3.73
CA GLU A 560 -16.62 3.38 -4.55
C GLU A 560 -16.18 3.49 -6.02
N ASP A 561 -14.89 3.74 -6.26
CA ASP A 561 -14.26 3.70 -7.58
C ASP A 561 -14.26 2.28 -8.17
N ALA A 562 -13.87 1.29 -7.37
CA ALA A 562 -13.82 -0.11 -7.78
C ALA A 562 -15.22 -0.68 -8.08
N THR A 563 -16.22 -0.29 -7.30
CA THR A 563 -17.64 -0.64 -7.53
C THR A 563 -18.18 0.04 -8.79
N ALA A 564 -17.87 1.32 -9.00
CA ALA A 564 -18.29 2.03 -10.20
C ALA A 564 -17.63 1.51 -11.49
N TYR A 565 -16.38 1.03 -11.42
CA TYR A 565 -15.74 0.29 -12.52
C TYR A 565 -16.53 -0.99 -12.85
N ALA A 566 -16.91 -1.76 -11.84
CA ALA A 566 -17.69 -2.99 -12.02
C ALA A 566 -19.07 -2.73 -12.64
N GLU A 567 -19.74 -1.66 -12.22
CA GLU A 567 -21.03 -1.23 -12.77
C GLU A 567 -20.92 -0.73 -14.21
N TRP A 568 -19.84 -0.03 -14.56
CA TRP A 568 -19.55 0.34 -15.94
C TRP A 568 -19.30 -0.90 -16.79
N LEU A 569 -18.35 -1.75 -16.39
CA LEU A 569 -18.03 -2.99 -17.11
C LEU A 569 -19.26 -3.89 -17.30
N SER A 570 -20.20 -3.87 -16.34
CA SER A 570 -21.46 -4.59 -16.47
C SER A 570 -22.36 -4.07 -17.59
N ARG A 571 -22.43 -2.74 -17.76
CA ARG A 571 -23.20 -2.14 -18.86
C ARG A 571 -22.54 -2.44 -20.19
N GLU A 572 -21.25 -2.13 -20.32
CA GLU A 572 -20.51 -2.26 -21.59
C GLU A 572 -20.44 -3.70 -22.11
N SER A 573 -20.60 -4.72 -21.26
CA SER A 573 -20.53 -6.14 -21.68
C SER A 573 -21.89 -6.83 -21.74
N GLY A 574 -22.95 -6.17 -21.26
CA GLY A 574 -24.22 -6.80 -20.93
C GLY A 574 -24.14 -7.91 -19.86
N LYS A 575 -22.99 -8.13 -19.20
CA LYS A 575 -22.79 -9.18 -18.19
C LYS A 575 -22.77 -8.62 -16.77
N LYS A 576 -23.08 -9.46 -15.77
CA LYS A 576 -23.21 -8.99 -14.39
C LYS A 576 -21.88 -9.09 -13.63
N TYR A 577 -21.11 -8.00 -13.70
CA TYR A 577 -19.83 -7.82 -13.02
C TYR A 577 -19.99 -7.13 -11.64
N ARG A 578 -19.08 -7.43 -10.72
CA ARG A 578 -19.04 -6.91 -9.34
C ARG A 578 -17.66 -7.10 -8.71
N LEU A 579 -17.44 -6.59 -7.51
CA LEU A 579 -16.35 -7.07 -6.66
C LEU A 579 -16.69 -8.48 -6.13
N PRO A 580 -15.69 -9.34 -5.85
CA PRO A 580 -15.93 -10.63 -5.20
C PRO A 580 -16.49 -10.43 -3.78
N THR A 581 -17.23 -11.41 -3.27
CA THR A 581 -17.47 -11.51 -1.82
C THR A 581 -16.17 -11.87 -1.11
N GLU A 582 -16.09 -11.70 0.21
CA GLU A 582 -14.91 -12.13 0.96
C GLU A 582 -14.72 -13.66 0.88
N ALA A 583 -15.81 -14.42 0.95
CA ALA A 583 -15.79 -15.88 0.83
C ALA A 583 -15.27 -16.36 -0.54
N GLU A 584 -15.76 -15.75 -1.63
CA GLU A 584 -15.28 -16.01 -2.99
C GLU A 584 -13.80 -15.69 -3.14
N TRP A 585 -13.36 -14.56 -2.57
CA TRP A 585 -11.96 -14.16 -2.62
C TRP A 585 -11.06 -15.18 -1.92
N GLU A 586 -11.37 -15.59 -0.69
CA GLU A 586 -10.55 -16.57 0.03
C GLU A 586 -10.61 -17.96 -0.62
N TYR A 587 -11.77 -18.38 -1.11
CA TYR A 587 -11.92 -19.64 -1.85
C TYR A 587 -11.00 -19.67 -3.08
N ALA A 588 -11.02 -18.61 -3.87
CA ALA A 588 -10.19 -18.44 -5.05
C ALA A 588 -8.69 -18.31 -4.72
N ALA A 589 -8.33 -17.59 -3.66
CA ALA A 589 -6.95 -17.47 -3.20
C ALA A 589 -6.37 -18.81 -2.73
N ARG A 590 -7.19 -19.65 -2.07
CA ARG A 590 -6.80 -21.01 -1.65
C ARG A 590 -6.65 -21.99 -2.81
N ALA A 591 -7.46 -21.87 -3.86
CA ALA A 591 -7.45 -22.78 -5.02
C ALA A 591 -7.44 -24.28 -4.63
N GLY A 592 -8.27 -24.65 -3.66
CA GLY A 592 -8.38 -26.01 -3.13
C GLY A 592 -7.39 -26.38 -2.01
N THR A 593 -6.37 -25.56 -1.71
CA THR A 593 -5.45 -25.82 -0.59
C THR A 593 -6.10 -25.50 0.77
N LYS A 594 -5.55 -26.12 1.83
CA LYS A 594 -5.93 -25.88 3.24
C LYS A 594 -4.84 -25.14 4.03
N THR A 595 -3.77 -24.74 3.33
CA THR A 595 -2.56 -24.16 3.88
C THR A 595 -2.67 -22.63 4.01
N ALA A 596 -1.64 -22.00 4.57
CA ALA A 596 -1.58 -20.55 4.72
C ALA A 596 -1.61 -19.80 3.37
N PHE A 597 -1.06 -20.40 2.31
CA PHE A 597 -1.01 -19.84 0.95
C PHE A 597 -1.36 -20.95 -0.07
N SER A 598 -1.64 -20.56 -1.32
CA SER A 598 -1.85 -21.53 -2.42
C SER A 598 -0.56 -22.25 -2.87
N THR A 599 0.61 -21.67 -2.61
CA THR A 599 1.94 -22.32 -2.74
C THR A 599 2.23 -23.33 -1.62
N GLY A 600 1.36 -23.44 -0.62
CA GLY A 600 1.54 -24.30 0.55
C GLY A 600 1.69 -23.49 1.84
N ASN A 601 2.61 -23.93 2.71
CA ASN A 601 2.87 -23.28 4.00
C ASN A 601 3.99 -22.21 3.92
N CYS A 602 4.60 -22.05 2.75
CA CYS A 602 5.76 -21.19 2.50
C CYS A 602 5.54 -20.34 1.25
N ILE A 603 6.26 -19.22 1.17
CA ILE A 603 6.23 -18.29 0.03
C ILE A 603 7.61 -17.70 -0.20
N HIS A 604 7.97 -17.46 -1.46
CA HIS A 604 9.20 -16.77 -1.84
C HIS A 604 8.89 -15.61 -2.80
N THR A 605 9.83 -14.69 -2.94
CA THR A 605 9.59 -13.41 -3.64
C THR A 605 9.60 -13.53 -5.17
N ASP A 606 10.15 -14.60 -5.70
CA ASP A 606 10.03 -15.07 -7.07
C ASP A 606 8.63 -15.63 -7.37
N GLU A 607 7.88 -16.05 -6.33
CA GLU A 607 6.48 -16.45 -6.44
C GLU A 607 5.50 -15.29 -6.22
N ILE A 608 5.81 -14.38 -5.28
CA ILE A 608 4.85 -13.41 -4.71
C ILE A 608 5.51 -12.03 -4.55
N ASN A 609 4.78 -10.94 -4.84
CA ASN A 609 5.32 -9.58 -4.68
C ASN A 609 5.07 -9.02 -3.28
N TYR A 610 6.08 -9.05 -2.42
CA TYR A 610 6.05 -8.53 -1.05
C TYR A 610 7.45 -8.07 -0.61
N ASP A 611 7.60 -7.80 0.68
CA ASP A 611 8.88 -7.54 1.31
C ASP A 611 9.58 -8.81 1.82
N GLY A 612 10.48 -9.35 1.00
CA GLY A 612 11.30 -10.52 1.31
C GLY A 612 12.38 -10.32 2.37
N ASN A 613 12.40 -9.21 3.12
CA ASN A 613 13.28 -9.08 4.29
C ASN A 613 12.78 -9.87 5.52
N TYR A 614 11.59 -10.48 5.41
CA TYR A 614 10.90 -11.20 6.47
C TYR A 614 10.73 -12.66 6.07
N ASP A 615 11.14 -13.56 6.97
CA ASP A 615 10.83 -14.98 6.83
C ASP A 615 9.39 -15.27 7.28
N TYR A 616 8.78 -16.37 6.84
CA TYR A 616 7.52 -16.87 7.37
C TYR A 616 7.74 -18.24 7.98
N ALA A 617 7.48 -18.39 9.28
CA ALA A 617 7.45 -19.68 9.97
C ALA A 617 8.70 -20.59 9.81
N GLY A 618 9.88 -20.07 9.43
CA GLY A 618 11.07 -20.88 9.18
C GLY A 618 11.24 -21.33 7.72
N CYS A 619 10.44 -20.83 6.78
CA CYS A 619 10.40 -21.26 5.39
C CYS A 619 11.60 -20.85 4.52
N GLY A 620 12.45 -19.92 4.98
CA GLY A 620 13.43 -19.28 4.09
C GLY A 620 12.81 -18.24 3.15
N ALA A 621 11.62 -17.72 3.50
CA ALA A 621 10.93 -16.64 2.79
C ALA A 621 11.70 -15.30 2.88
N LYS A 622 12.71 -15.21 3.76
CA LYS A 622 13.66 -14.09 3.84
C LYS A 622 14.65 -14.12 2.67
N THR A 623 14.17 -13.88 1.46
CA THR A 623 14.98 -13.83 0.24
C THR A 623 15.84 -12.56 0.13
N GLY A 624 15.55 -11.53 0.94
CA GLY A 624 16.16 -10.19 0.83
C GLY A 624 15.65 -9.36 -0.35
N VAL A 625 14.71 -9.87 -1.15
CA VAL A 625 14.16 -9.15 -2.30
C VAL A 625 12.96 -8.32 -1.84
N TYR A 626 13.06 -7.00 -1.95
CA TYR A 626 11.94 -6.10 -1.69
C TYR A 626 11.80 -5.09 -2.82
N ARG A 627 10.79 -5.28 -3.67
CA ARG A 627 10.64 -4.51 -4.93
C ARG A 627 10.25 -3.05 -4.72
N ARG A 628 9.70 -2.69 -3.55
CA ARG A 628 9.28 -1.31 -3.16
C ARG A 628 8.25 -0.64 -4.10
N LYS A 629 7.58 -1.44 -4.93
CA LYS A 629 6.48 -1.06 -5.83
C LYS A 629 5.74 -2.31 -6.26
N THR A 630 4.61 -2.13 -6.94
CA THR A 630 3.90 -3.21 -7.61
C THR A 630 4.75 -3.86 -8.72
N VAL A 631 4.34 -5.01 -9.21
CA VAL A 631 4.77 -5.58 -10.49
C VAL A 631 3.64 -5.49 -11.51
N PRO A 632 3.92 -5.50 -12.83
CA PRO A 632 2.89 -5.73 -13.83
C PRO A 632 2.16 -7.05 -13.56
N VAL A 633 0.86 -7.11 -13.77
CA VAL A 633 0.07 -8.32 -13.48
C VAL A 633 0.44 -9.46 -14.43
N GLY A 634 0.53 -10.67 -13.88
CA GLY A 634 1.05 -11.85 -14.55
C GLY A 634 2.58 -11.89 -14.66
N SER A 635 3.31 -11.13 -13.84
CA SER A 635 4.79 -11.21 -13.81
C SER A 635 5.29 -12.34 -12.90
N LEU A 636 4.42 -12.88 -12.06
CA LEU A 636 4.74 -13.93 -11.09
C LEU A 636 3.84 -15.16 -11.31
N PRO A 637 4.23 -16.34 -10.81
CA PRO A 637 3.45 -17.57 -10.89
C PRO A 637 1.98 -17.41 -10.49
N ALA A 638 1.11 -18.13 -11.20
CA ALA A 638 -0.29 -18.26 -10.82
C ALA A 638 -0.47 -19.29 -9.70
N ASN A 639 -1.58 -19.18 -8.97
CA ASN A 639 -2.05 -20.26 -8.11
C ASN A 639 -2.58 -21.46 -8.95
N PRO A 640 -2.91 -22.61 -8.33
CA PRO A 640 -3.41 -23.80 -9.03
C PRO A 640 -4.65 -23.63 -9.92
N TRP A 641 -5.38 -22.51 -9.82
CA TRP A 641 -6.51 -22.18 -10.69
C TRP A 641 -6.18 -21.14 -11.77
N GLY A 642 -4.93 -20.73 -11.93
CA GLY A 642 -4.51 -19.77 -12.96
C GLY A 642 -4.70 -18.30 -12.58
N LEU A 643 -4.98 -17.99 -11.31
CA LEU A 643 -5.07 -16.62 -10.81
C LEU A 643 -3.69 -16.13 -10.37
N HIS A 644 -3.29 -14.96 -10.87
CA HIS A 644 -2.00 -14.36 -10.54
C HIS A 644 -2.14 -13.29 -9.44
N GLU A 645 -1.04 -13.10 -8.70
CA GLU A 645 -0.87 -12.08 -7.66
C GLU A 645 -1.97 -12.05 -6.57
N VAL A 646 -2.75 -13.13 -6.38
CA VAL A 646 -3.74 -13.28 -5.28
C VAL A 646 -3.11 -13.25 -3.88
N HIS A 647 -1.81 -13.45 -3.80
CA HIS A 647 -0.98 -13.16 -2.64
C HIS A 647 -0.02 -12.02 -3.03
N GLY A 648 0.01 -10.96 -2.23
CA GLY A 648 0.91 -9.82 -2.46
C GLY A 648 0.41 -8.83 -3.51
N ASN A 649 1.36 -8.14 -4.13
CA ASN A 649 1.15 -7.03 -5.08
C ASN A 649 0.30 -5.86 -4.54
N VAL A 650 -1.04 -5.89 -4.55
CA VAL A 650 -1.88 -4.90 -3.82
C VAL A 650 -3.02 -5.53 -3.01
N TRP A 651 -3.50 -4.81 -2.00
CA TRP A 651 -4.68 -5.19 -1.25
C TRP A 651 -5.90 -5.08 -2.16
N GLU A 652 -6.76 -6.09 -2.18
CA GLU A 652 -7.91 -6.13 -3.07
C GLU A 652 -9.23 -5.89 -2.33
N TRP A 653 -10.01 -4.93 -2.81
CA TRP A 653 -11.37 -4.67 -2.30
C TRP A 653 -12.36 -5.82 -2.58
N SER A 654 -13.14 -6.20 -1.57
CA SER A 654 -14.33 -7.06 -1.73
C SER A 654 -15.63 -6.26 -1.57
N CYS A 655 -16.76 -6.83 -2.02
CA CYS A 655 -18.08 -6.23 -1.82
C CYS A 655 -18.67 -6.49 -0.41
N SER A 656 -17.98 -7.25 0.45
CA SER A 656 -18.48 -7.63 1.77
C SER A 656 -18.22 -6.57 2.84
N LEU A 657 -19.19 -6.41 3.74
CA LEU A 657 -19.04 -5.61 4.96
C LEU A 657 -18.15 -6.38 5.96
N TYR A 658 -17.10 -5.74 6.48
CA TYR A 658 -16.24 -6.40 7.46
C TYR A 658 -16.98 -6.62 8.79
N LYS A 659 -16.91 -7.87 9.29
CA LYS A 659 -17.49 -8.30 10.56
C LYS A 659 -16.51 -9.19 11.32
N ASN A 660 -16.48 -9.02 12.64
CA ASN A 660 -15.77 -9.87 13.58
C ASN A 660 -16.66 -10.07 14.82
N PRO A 661 -17.10 -11.31 15.15
CA PRO A 661 -16.88 -12.55 14.39
C PRO A 661 -17.55 -12.51 13.00
N TYR A 662 -17.27 -13.53 12.18
CA TYR A 662 -18.04 -13.82 10.97
C TYR A 662 -19.53 -14.04 11.31
N ASP A 663 -20.42 -13.55 10.46
CA ASP A 663 -21.88 -13.49 10.71
C ASP A 663 -22.73 -13.73 9.45
N GLY A 664 -22.14 -14.19 8.35
CA GLY A 664 -22.81 -14.35 7.05
C GLY A 664 -22.56 -13.19 6.07
N ASN A 665 -22.01 -12.04 6.53
CA ASN A 665 -21.70 -10.93 5.63
C ASN A 665 -20.52 -11.23 4.69
N GLU A 666 -19.64 -12.17 5.04
CA GLU A 666 -18.53 -12.63 4.19
C GLU A 666 -19.01 -13.34 2.91
N GLN A 667 -20.22 -13.88 2.90
CA GLN A 667 -20.83 -14.60 1.77
C GLN A 667 -21.69 -13.73 0.84
N ARG A 668 -21.83 -12.43 1.11
CA ARG A 668 -22.70 -11.54 0.32
C ARG A 668 -22.08 -10.19 0.03
N CYS A 669 -22.47 -9.61 -1.11
CA CYS A 669 -22.26 -8.20 -1.36
C CYS A 669 -23.24 -7.36 -0.56
N VAL A 670 -22.74 -6.28 0.03
CA VAL A 670 -23.56 -5.32 0.76
C VAL A 670 -24.31 -4.40 -0.20
N SER A 671 -25.55 -4.02 0.15
CA SER A 671 -26.34 -3.05 -0.60
C SER A 671 -25.67 -1.67 -0.64
N LYS A 672 -25.95 -0.89 -1.70
CA LYS A 672 -25.52 0.51 -1.80
C LYS A 672 -26.06 1.32 -0.61
N GLY A 673 -25.26 2.27 -0.13
CA GLY A 673 -25.64 3.17 0.97
C GLY A 673 -25.56 2.59 2.39
N VAL A 674 -25.17 1.32 2.56
CA VAL A 674 -24.95 0.73 3.89
C VAL A 674 -23.58 1.14 4.44
N ASP A 675 -23.56 1.79 5.60
CA ASP A 675 -22.33 2.25 6.24
C ASP A 675 -21.39 1.11 6.70
N GLY A 676 -20.14 1.48 6.99
CA GLY A 676 -19.14 0.61 7.61
C GLY A 676 -18.02 0.15 6.66
N LYS A 677 -16.93 -0.33 7.26
CA LYS A 677 -15.70 -0.68 6.53
C LYS A 677 -15.91 -1.93 5.66
N ARG A 678 -15.37 -1.90 4.45
CA ARG A 678 -15.36 -3.05 3.54
C ARG A 678 -14.09 -3.85 3.74
N VAL A 679 -14.17 -5.15 3.46
CA VAL A 679 -13.02 -6.04 3.55
C VAL A 679 -12.03 -5.72 2.43
N VAL A 680 -10.74 -5.78 2.76
CA VAL A 680 -9.65 -5.92 1.78
C VAL A 680 -8.82 -7.17 2.09
N ARG A 681 -8.34 -7.85 1.05
CA ARG A 681 -7.62 -9.13 1.15
C ARG A 681 -6.32 -9.15 0.32
N GLY A 682 -5.52 -10.21 0.43
CA GLY A 682 -4.33 -10.47 -0.39
C GLY A 682 -3.00 -9.93 0.14
N GLY A 683 -3.02 -8.91 1.00
CA GLY A 683 -1.81 -8.24 1.44
C GLY A 683 -1.29 -7.29 0.36
N GLY A 684 0.02 -7.20 0.14
CA GLY A 684 0.55 -6.34 -0.93
C GLY A 684 2.07 -6.20 -0.93
N TRP A 685 2.60 -5.44 -1.88
CA TRP A 685 4.04 -5.24 -2.09
C TRP A 685 4.77 -4.70 -0.86
N LEU A 686 4.09 -3.89 -0.03
CA LEU A 686 4.59 -3.33 1.23
C LEU A 686 4.44 -4.31 2.42
N GLY A 687 3.68 -5.40 2.27
CA GLY A 687 3.35 -6.35 3.33
C GLY A 687 4.52 -7.22 3.78
N ILE A 688 4.44 -7.73 5.01
CA ILE A 688 5.21 -8.91 5.46
C ILE A 688 4.41 -10.18 5.11
N PRO A 689 5.04 -11.37 5.03
CA PRO A 689 4.37 -12.63 4.71
C PRO A 689 3.06 -12.93 5.47
N TRP A 690 2.96 -12.52 6.74
CA TRP A 690 1.79 -12.70 7.59
C TRP A 690 0.50 -12.13 7.00
N TYR A 691 0.60 -11.01 6.27
CA TYR A 691 -0.55 -10.34 5.66
C TYR A 691 -0.94 -10.90 4.29
N LEU A 692 -0.15 -11.82 3.76
CA LEU A 692 -0.36 -12.42 2.43
C LEU A 692 -1.12 -13.74 2.51
N ARG A 693 -1.34 -14.28 3.73
CA ARG A 693 -2.04 -15.55 3.95
C ARG A 693 -3.46 -15.49 3.41
N SER A 694 -3.95 -16.60 2.86
CA SER A 694 -5.31 -16.76 2.36
C SER A 694 -6.37 -16.36 3.39
N ALA A 695 -6.13 -16.67 4.67
CA ALA A 695 -7.04 -16.35 5.77
C ALA A 695 -6.94 -14.90 6.26
N ASN A 696 -5.90 -14.13 5.91
CA ASN A 696 -5.69 -12.81 6.50
C ASN A 696 -6.68 -11.78 5.96
N ARG A 697 -7.23 -10.98 6.86
CA ARG A 697 -8.32 -10.03 6.61
C ARG A 697 -7.87 -8.65 7.03
N ASN A 698 -8.26 -7.63 6.26
CA ASN A 698 -8.19 -6.26 6.72
C ASN A 698 -9.43 -5.48 6.26
N ARG A 699 -9.56 -4.23 6.70
CA ARG A 699 -10.79 -3.45 6.58
C ARG A 699 -10.50 -1.97 6.40
N ASN A 700 -11.13 -1.36 5.40
CA ASN A 700 -10.91 0.04 5.08
C ASN A 700 -12.24 0.76 4.77
N SER A 701 -12.29 2.08 4.97
CA SER A 701 -13.51 2.87 4.73
C SER A 701 -13.70 3.10 3.24
N THR A 702 -14.95 3.11 2.77
CA THR A 702 -15.28 3.03 1.33
C THR A 702 -14.57 4.08 0.47
N GLY A 703 -14.52 5.34 0.90
CA GLY A 703 -13.86 6.45 0.20
C GLY A 703 -12.32 6.53 0.34
N LYS A 704 -11.64 5.60 1.03
CA LYS A 704 -10.17 5.66 1.19
C LYS A 704 -9.42 5.08 -0.01
N ALA A 705 -8.96 5.96 -0.91
CA ALA A 705 -7.99 5.64 -1.96
C ALA A 705 -6.53 5.71 -1.46
N ASN A 706 -5.72 4.66 -1.64
CA ASN A 706 -4.31 4.65 -1.25
C ASN A 706 -3.42 3.84 -2.24
N PHE A 707 -2.09 3.95 -2.12
CA PHE A 707 -1.12 3.36 -3.05
C PHE A 707 -0.84 1.85 -2.84
N VAL A 708 -1.45 1.23 -1.83
CA VAL A 708 -1.30 -0.20 -1.52
C VAL A 708 -2.57 -1.01 -1.78
N ALA A 709 -3.65 -0.38 -2.24
CA ALA A 709 -4.94 -1.02 -2.50
C ALA A 709 -5.39 -0.79 -3.95
N GLY A 710 -5.80 -1.88 -4.57
CA GLY A 710 -6.51 -1.97 -5.85
C GLY A 710 -7.69 -2.93 -5.70
N PHE A 711 -8.00 -3.67 -6.75
CA PHE A 711 -9.09 -4.66 -6.74
C PHE A 711 -8.98 -5.63 -7.92
N ARG A 712 -9.62 -6.79 -7.80
CA ARG A 712 -10.03 -7.62 -8.94
C ARG A 712 -11.55 -7.72 -9.02
N ILE A 713 -12.04 -8.21 -10.14
CA ILE A 713 -13.45 -8.21 -10.50
C ILE A 713 -13.98 -9.64 -10.61
N ALA A 714 -15.21 -9.87 -10.14
CA ALA A 714 -15.95 -11.11 -10.30
C ALA A 714 -17.12 -10.91 -11.27
N ARG A 715 -17.54 -11.99 -11.93
CA ARG A 715 -18.66 -12.08 -12.87
C ARG A 715 -19.46 -13.34 -12.52
N VAL A 716 -20.78 -13.25 -12.43
CA VAL A 716 -21.63 -14.47 -12.36
C VAL A 716 -21.59 -15.19 -13.71
N PHE A 717 -21.84 -16.50 -13.77
CA PHE A 717 -21.80 -17.21 -15.05
C PHE A 717 -22.89 -16.76 -16.03
#